data_AF-A0A7W6EN80-F1
#
_entry.id   AF-A0A7W6EN80-F1
#
_cell.length_a   1.000
_cell.length_b   1.000
_cell.length_c   1.000
_cell.angle_alpha   90.00
_cell.angle_beta   90.00
_cell.angle_gamma   90.00
#
_symmetry.space_group_name_H-M   'P 1'
#
loop_
_entity.id
_entity.type
_entity.pdbx_description
1 polymer ?
#
loop_
_entity_poly.entity_id
_entity_poly.type
_entity_poly.pdbx_seq_one_letter_code
_entity_poly.pdbx_strand_id
1 'polypeptide(L)'
;MSTVLTPDQQLGAPSKVVTYPAEGLKYLQLETLSGNVELIGHDENAIRVEVFASVRSLLSLFLYQEPVTEFPSDINPLVMTIVGESLKITARPNYFNPYNWVHFHRTSFRIFLPPSLHSFIKTYGGHVRLQHLSGNHKFDTWGGHLLLLHSEGNYLGKTMGGNIEVAHCQGNIELSTFGGKVTVSDNEGSIRADTKGGNVIIHNHKGKINGSTWGGNIEATNITGDLECSTSGGNVRLRHLNGNIGASTRGGNITAEVTSIHQYSWFDTSGGNIKVALPLHQGLDLEVVAGRVRHPRFQDFNGYSSRSNLRGKLNGGGPNVTIRSFGGRVTLSQYQSGTPAPAPYSYVPTDYPRHPFTEPNTPTPPSPTPSAPPPAVPNNHERTPSPFSLEGMLIAFLFCLFLGYGLSGVVYFSLEFFRSHNILSTGIFFSNIANSLGAWLALQIFIHFLDSKVHFPWAKYLTVIGLTFLFVLSFQTVIGIFYWSKIPVASWPSNVKSTTIFYLILPQIVSCAYLYYWQRTRQITRKISEQEYQLLNLEKLKTKAQLNALEARINPHFLYNSLNSIAGLVHLDPDKAEEMTIQLSKLFRYTTGRTEAYSHSISEELDVVKSYLAIEQMRFGNRLQFKVEVQPSLLDVKIPRFLLQPLVENAIKHGISQLLDHGIIEICIERTSSHILFTIHDNGPAFKEEIASGYGLRSIREKLQLVYGDKATLQIQNSDHKAVIISLPRDHEWTDWK
;
A
#
# COMPACT_ATOMS: atom_id res chain seq x y z
N MET A 1 30.48 -40.25 -1.40
CA MET A 1 29.23 -40.42 -0.63
C MET A 1 28.40 -39.15 -0.82
N SER A 2 27.32 -39.29 -1.61
CA SER A 2 26.15 -38.42 -1.75
C SER A 2 26.26 -36.98 -1.25
N THR A 3 26.64 -36.09 -2.17
CA THR A 3 26.40 -34.65 -2.08
C THR A 3 24.89 -34.43 -1.94
N VAL A 4 24.45 -33.93 -0.78
CA VAL A 4 23.08 -33.50 -0.55
C VAL A 4 22.86 -32.24 -1.38
N LEU A 5 22.16 -32.38 -2.50
CA LEU A 5 21.73 -31.27 -3.36
C LEU A 5 20.80 -30.35 -2.54
N THR A 6 20.99 -29.03 -2.65
CA THR A 6 20.09 -28.04 -2.03
C THR A 6 18.75 -28.00 -2.77
N PRO A 7 17.64 -27.60 -2.11
CA PRO A 7 16.30 -27.53 -2.72
C PRO A 7 16.19 -26.66 -3.99
N ASP A 8 17.20 -25.81 -4.26
CA ASP A 8 17.27 -24.88 -5.38
C ASP A 8 17.82 -25.49 -6.69
N GLN A 9 18.42 -26.69 -6.64
CA GLN A 9 18.96 -27.40 -7.83
C GLN A 9 17.91 -28.16 -8.63
N GLN A 10 16.62 -27.95 -8.34
CA GLN A 10 15.61 -28.92 -8.72
C GLN A 10 14.37 -28.36 -9.45
N LEU A 11 14.50 -27.31 -10.27
CA LEU A 11 13.59 -27.14 -11.41
C LEU A 11 14.28 -27.71 -12.64
N GLY A 12 13.90 -28.94 -12.99
CA GLY A 12 14.44 -29.70 -14.13
C GLY A 12 14.10 -29.10 -15.49
N ALA A 13 14.22 -29.91 -16.54
CA ALA A 13 13.85 -29.54 -17.91
C ALA A 13 12.42 -28.93 -17.97
N PRO A 14 12.16 -27.99 -18.91
CA PRO A 14 10.84 -27.41 -19.08
C PRO A 14 9.78 -28.51 -19.25
N SER A 15 8.66 -28.38 -18.52
CA SER A 15 7.50 -29.28 -18.61
C SER A 15 6.99 -29.38 -20.05
N LYS A 16 7.05 -28.27 -20.78
CA LYS A 16 6.65 -28.19 -22.19
C LYS A 16 7.44 -27.10 -22.89
N VAL A 17 7.91 -27.39 -24.11
CA VAL A 17 8.51 -26.40 -25.01
C VAL A 17 7.68 -26.37 -26.28
N VAL A 18 7.25 -25.18 -26.70
CA VAL A 18 6.51 -24.98 -27.94
C VAL A 18 7.12 -23.83 -28.70
N THR A 19 7.33 -24.02 -30.01
CA THR A 19 7.86 -22.98 -30.89
C THR A 19 6.83 -22.62 -31.93
N TYR A 20 6.62 -21.32 -32.14
CA TYR A 20 5.74 -20.75 -33.17
C TYR A 20 6.56 -19.92 -34.16
N PRO A 21 6.22 -19.93 -35.47
CA PRO A 21 6.81 -18.96 -36.40
C PRO A 21 6.38 -17.54 -36.01
N ALA A 22 7.31 -16.59 -36.04
CA ALA A 22 6.99 -15.20 -35.70
C ALA A 22 6.33 -14.43 -36.86
N GLU A 23 6.37 -14.97 -38.08
CA GLU A 23 5.82 -14.32 -39.27
C GLU A 23 4.32 -14.03 -39.11
N GLY A 24 3.95 -12.75 -39.33
CA GLY A 24 2.57 -12.29 -39.21
C GLY A 24 2.08 -12.05 -37.77
N LEU A 25 2.86 -12.35 -36.74
CA LEU A 25 2.52 -12.07 -35.34
C LEU A 25 3.04 -10.69 -34.92
N LYS A 26 2.15 -9.85 -34.39
CA LYS A 26 2.48 -8.54 -33.82
C LYS A 26 2.31 -8.47 -32.31
N TYR A 27 1.53 -9.40 -31.74
CA TYR A 27 1.12 -9.34 -30.34
C TYR A 27 1.30 -10.67 -29.61
N LEU A 28 1.72 -10.60 -28.35
CA LEU A 28 1.71 -11.68 -27.38
C LEU A 28 0.72 -11.34 -26.28
N GLN A 29 -0.30 -12.17 -26.08
CA GLN A 29 -1.24 -12.05 -24.98
C GLN A 29 -1.03 -13.21 -24.02
N LEU A 30 -0.62 -12.93 -22.78
CA LEU A 30 -0.40 -13.94 -21.75
C LEU A 30 -1.28 -13.66 -20.54
N GLU A 31 -2.16 -14.60 -20.19
CA GLU A 31 -2.93 -14.56 -18.95
C GLU A 31 -2.62 -15.79 -18.09
N THR A 32 -2.14 -15.57 -16.85
CA THR A 32 -1.85 -16.66 -15.91
C THR A 32 -2.33 -16.36 -14.50
N LEU A 33 -2.68 -17.39 -13.73
CA LEU A 33 -3.07 -17.22 -12.33
C LEU A 33 -1.84 -17.04 -11.42
N SER A 34 -0.79 -17.83 -11.61
CA SER A 34 0.39 -17.79 -10.74
C SER A 34 1.62 -18.38 -11.42
N GLY A 35 2.78 -17.77 -11.18
CA GLY A 35 4.06 -18.21 -11.73
C GLY A 35 4.87 -17.04 -12.24
N ASN A 36 6.18 -17.25 -12.41
CA ASN A 36 7.05 -16.19 -12.93
C ASN A 36 6.87 -16.10 -14.44
N VAL A 37 6.89 -14.89 -14.97
CA VAL A 37 6.86 -14.63 -16.41
C VAL A 37 8.15 -13.92 -16.77
N GLU A 38 8.94 -14.54 -17.64
CA GLU A 38 10.17 -13.97 -18.19
C GLU A 38 10.02 -13.85 -19.71
N LEU A 39 10.03 -12.60 -20.20
CA LEU A 39 10.08 -12.31 -21.64
C LEU A 39 11.48 -11.84 -22.00
N ILE A 40 12.06 -12.47 -23.02
CA ILE A 40 13.41 -12.20 -23.48
C ILE A 40 13.34 -11.91 -24.99
N GLY A 41 13.80 -10.72 -25.38
CA GLY A 41 13.99 -10.39 -26.78
C GLY A 41 15.11 -11.24 -27.38
N HIS A 42 14.83 -11.86 -28.52
CA HIS A 42 15.74 -12.74 -29.23
C HIS A 42 15.57 -12.57 -30.75
N ASP A 43 16.67 -12.49 -31.49
CA ASP A 43 16.67 -12.16 -32.93
C ASP A 43 16.26 -13.31 -33.85
N GLU A 44 15.68 -14.38 -33.29
CA GLU A 44 15.14 -15.48 -34.09
C GLU A 44 13.76 -15.12 -34.63
N ASN A 45 13.47 -15.53 -35.87
CA ASN A 45 12.15 -15.38 -36.48
C ASN A 45 11.13 -16.42 -35.93
N ALA A 46 11.20 -16.70 -34.64
CA ALA A 46 10.38 -17.68 -33.95
C ALA A 46 10.12 -17.23 -32.51
N ILE A 47 8.95 -17.61 -31.99
CA ILE A 47 8.58 -17.43 -30.58
C ILE A 47 8.73 -18.78 -29.88
N ARG A 48 9.71 -18.90 -28.98
CA ARG A 48 9.92 -20.11 -28.16
C ARG A 48 9.30 -19.92 -26.78
N VAL A 49 8.32 -20.75 -26.45
CA VAL A 49 7.62 -20.75 -25.15
C VAL A 49 8.06 -21.97 -24.34
N GLU A 50 8.78 -21.72 -23.24
CA GLU A 50 9.14 -22.71 -22.23
C GLU A 50 8.17 -22.59 -21.04
N VAL A 51 7.49 -23.69 -20.71
CA VAL A 51 6.52 -23.75 -19.61
C VAL A 51 7.08 -24.61 -18.49
N PHE A 52 7.01 -24.08 -17.27
CA PHE A 52 7.41 -24.77 -16.05
C PHE A 52 6.19 -24.87 -15.14
N ALA A 53 5.67 -26.08 -14.97
CA ALA A 53 4.51 -26.34 -14.13
C ALA A 53 4.87 -27.19 -12.93
N SER A 54 4.40 -26.80 -11.74
CA SER A 54 4.56 -27.59 -10.51
C SER A 54 3.25 -27.70 -9.72
N VAL A 55 3.06 -28.82 -9.03
CA VAL A 55 1.90 -29.07 -8.17
C VAL A 55 2.08 -28.37 -6.82
N ARG A 56 1.04 -27.70 -6.34
CA ARG A 56 0.95 -27.24 -4.95
C ARG A 56 0.27 -28.31 -4.09
N SER A 57 1.01 -28.85 -3.13
CA SER A 57 0.51 -29.68 -2.02
C SER A 57 0.71 -28.94 -0.68
N LEU A 58 -0.15 -29.23 0.31
CA LEU A 58 -0.05 -28.68 1.67
C LEU A 58 1.31 -29.00 2.34
N LEU A 59 1.97 -30.09 1.94
CA LEU A 59 3.34 -30.45 2.37
C LEU A 59 4.46 -29.74 1.57
N SER A 60 4.18 -29.29 0.34
CA SER A 60 5.15 -28.65 -0.57
C SER A 60 5.33 -27.14 -0.36
N LEU A 61 4.69 -26.58 0.67
CA LEU A 61 4.95 -25.20 1.11
C LEU A 61 6.37 -25.03 1.68
N PHE A 62 7.02 -26.15 2.06
CA PHE A 62 8.38 -26.20 2.62
C PHE A 62 9.26 -27.29 1.98
N LEU A 63 8.63 -28.34 1.42
CA LEU A 63 9.12 -29.45 0.58
C LEU A 63 9.45 -29.16 -0.90
N TYR A 64 10.37 -29.90 -1.53
CA TYR A 64 10.60 -30.02 -2.97
C TYR A 64 9.32 -30.01 -3.87
N GLN A 65 9.34 -29.30 -5.01
CA GLN A 65 8.21 -29.18 -5.94
C GLN A 65 8.34 -30.20 -7.08
N GLU A 66 7.40 -31.13 -7.21
CA GLU A 66 7.40 -32.08 -8.32
C GLU A 66 6.98 -31.40 -9.63
N PRO A 67 7.77 -31.52 -10.71
CA PRO A 67 7.42 -30.99 -12.02
C PRO A 67 6.25 -31.77 -12.61
N VAL A 68 5.31 -31.05 -13.22
CA VAL A 68 4.18 -31.64 -13.92
C VAL A 68 4.58 -31.87 -15.38
N THR A 69 4.41 -33.10 -15.87
CA THR A 69 4.63 -33.46 -17.29
C THR A 69 3.34 -33.44 -18.11
N GLU A 70 2.18 -33.64 -17.48
CA GLU A 70 0.86 -33.61 -18.13
C GLU A 70 -0.05 -32.55 -17.48
N PHE A 71 -0.58 -31.63 -18.28
CA PHE A 71 -1.47 -30.57 -17.82
C PHE A 71 -2.93 -31.08 -17.83
N PRO A 72 -3.59 -31.26 -16.68
CA PRO A 72 -4.97 -31.71 -16.64
C PRO A 72 -5.89 -30.63 -17.21
N SER A 73 -6.72 -30.98 -18.21
CA SER A 73 -7.67 -30.07 -18.88
C SER A 73 -8.66 -29.40 -17.91
N ASP A 74 -8.91 -30.05 -16.78
CA ASP A 74 -10.05 -29.72 -15.91
C ASP A 74 -9.67 -28.76 -14.76
N ILE A 75 -8.38 -28.69 -14.40
CA ILE A 75 -7.90 -27.91 -13.23
C ILE A 75 -7.21 -26.61 -13.66
N ASN A 76 -6.24 -26.70 -14.57
CA ASN A 76 -5.53 -25.55 -15.15
C ASN A 76 -5.28 -25.81 -16.64
N PRO A 77 -6.26 -25.54 -17.52
CA PRO A 77 -6.04 -25.68 -18.95
C PRO A 77 -4.93 -24.73 -19.40
N LEU A 78 -3.90 -25.28 -20.04
CA LEU A 78 -2.88 -24.52 -20.75
C LEU A 78 -3.27 -24.45 -22.23
N VAL A 79 -3.82 -23.31 -22.64
CA VAL A 79 -4.25 -23.07 -24.02
C VAL A 79 -3.28 -22.11 -24.69
N MET A 80 -2.73 -22.52 -25.83
CA MET A 80 -1.88 -21.69 -26.68
C MET A 80 -2.44 -21.71 -28.09
N THR A 81 -2.92 -20.56 -28.57
CA THR A 81 -3.60 -20.44 -29.86
C THR A 81 -3.17 -19.17 -30.57
N ILE A 82 -2.99 -19.24 -31.89
CA ILE A 82 -2.86 -18.06 -32.73
C ILE A 82 -4.27 -17.58 -33.10
N VAL A 83 -4.56 -16.32 -32.83
CA VAL A 83 -5.82 -15.65 -33.19
C VAL A 83 -5.47 -14.37 -33.94
N GLY A 84 -5.65 -14.39 -35.26
CA GLY A 84 -5.20 -13.29 -36.12
C GLY A 84 -3.69 -13.08 -36.01
N GLU A 85 -3.26 -11.83 -35.76
CA GLU A 85 -1.85 -11.44 -35.57
C GLU A 85 -1.35 -11.61 -34.12
N SER A 86 -2.07 -12.37 -33.27
CA SER A 86 -1.77 -12.51 -31.84
C SER A 86 -1.53 -13.95 -31.43
N LEU A 87 -0.42 -14.21 -30.73
CA LEU A 87 -0.23 -15.44 -29.97
C LEU A 87 -0.87 -15.28 -28.59
N LYS A 88 -1.93 -16.04 -28.32
CA LYS A 88 -2.64 -16.02 -27.04
C LYS A 88 -2.28 -17.26 -26.22
N ILE A 89 -1.75 -17.03 -25.03
CA ILE A 89 -1.38 -18.04 -24.03
C ILE A 89 -2.25 -17.81 -22.80
N THR A 90 -3.02 -18.81 -22.40
CA THR A 90 -3.90 -18.76 -21.23
C THR A 90 -3.62 -19.97 -20.33
N ALA A 91 -3.24 -19.70 -19.08
CA ALA A 91 -2.97 -20.70 -18.05
C ALA A 91 -3.63 -20.28 -16.74
N ARG A 92 -4.96 -20.41 -16.72
CA ARG A 92 -5.81 -20.09 -15.57
C ARG A 92 -6.97 -21.09 -15.48
N PRO A 93 -7.55 -21.30 -14.30
CA PRO A 93 -8.70 -22.19 -14.16
C PRO A 93 -9.93 -21.60 -14.86
N ASN A 94 -10.81 -22.49 -15.35
CA ASN A 94 -12.11 -22.13 -15.90
C ASN A 94 -13.07 -21.58 -14.83
N TYR A 95 -12.90 -22.02 -13.58
CA TYR A 95 -13.71 -21.60 -12.42
C TYR A 95 -12.81 -21.29 -11.21
N PHE A 96 -12.89 -20.07 -10.67
CA PHE A 96 -12.11 -19.65 -9.50
C PHE A 96 -12.94 -19.81 -8.21
N ASN A 97 -12.61 -20.82 -7.40
CA ASN A 97 -13.18 -20.99 -6.06
C ASN A 97 -12.18 -20.51 -4.98
N PRO A 98 -12.48 -19.45 -4.19
CA PRO A 98 -11.59 -18.93 -3.15
C PRO A 98 -11.18 -19.96 -2.10
N TYR A 99 -11.99 -20.99 -1.86
CA TYR A 99 -11.71 -22.06 -0.91
C TYR A 99 -10.79 -23.15 -1.47
N ASN A 100 -10.49 -23.14 -2.77
CA ASN A 100 -9.74 -24.20 -3.46
C ASN A 100 -8.43 -23.73 -4.10
N TRP A 101 -7.94 -22.54 -3.73
CA TRP A 101 -6.74 -21.89 -4.31
C TRP A 101 -5.43 -22.69 -4.16
N VAL A 102 -5.39 -23.66 -3.25
CA VAL A 102 -4.23 -24.52 -2.98
C VAL A 102 -4.05 -25.63 -4.01
N HIS A 103 -5.10 -25.95 -4.79
CA HIS A 103 -5.10 -27.02 -5.79
C HIS A 103 -4.64 -26.57 -7.19
N PHE A 104 -4.35 -25.29 -7.39
CA PHE A 104 -3.90 -24.77 -8.69
C PHE A 104 -2.39 -24.97 -8.87
N HIS A 105 -2.02 -25.51 -10.03
CA HIS A 105 -0.62 -25.60 -10.46
C HIS A 105 0.00 -24.19 -10.62
N ARG A 106 1.22 -24.02 -10.12
CA ARG A 106 2.03 -22.84 -10.44
C ARG A 106 2.57 -23.03 -11.86
N THR A 107 2.30 -22.09 -12.75
CA THR A 107 2.73 -22.17 -14.16
C THR A 107 3.59 -20.95 -14.49
N SER A 108 4.90 -21.17 -14.58
CA SER A 108 5.86 -20.13 -14.96
C SER A 108 6.18 -20.23 -16.45
N PHE A 109 6.46 -19.11 -17.08
CA PHE A 109 6.75 -18.99 -18.49
C PHE A 109 8.09 -18.31 -18.70
N ARG A 110 8.92 -18.90 -19.56
CA ARG A 110 10.02 -18.19 -20.20
C ARG A 110 9.75 -18.15 -21.70
N ILE A 111 9.65 -16.95 -22.26
CA ILE A 111 9.28 -16.76 -23.65
C ILE A 111 10.37 -15.94 -24.35
N PHE A 112 10.96 -16.54 -25.36
CA PHE A 112 11.85 -15.88 -26.29
C PHE A 112 11.01 -15.39 -27.47
N LEU A 113 11.11 -14.10 -27.78
CA LEU A 113 10.30 -13.47 -28.83
C LEU A 113 11.11 -12.41 -29.58
N PRO A 114 10.76 -12.09 -30.83
CA PRO A 114 11.38 -10.98 -31.57
C PRO A 114 11.26 -9.68 -30.77
N PRO A 115 12.34 -8.88 -30.62
CA PRO A 115 12.32 -7.71 -29.78
C PRO A 115 11.17 -6.75 -30.09
N SER A 116 10.79 -6.56 -31.35
CA SER A 116 9.77 -5.62 -31.82
C SER A 116 8.31 -5.99 -31.49
N LEU A 117 8.08 -7.19 -30.94
CA LEU A 117 6.75 -7.74 -30.71
C LEU A 117 6.10 -7.14 -29.46
N HIS A 118 4.85 -6.70 -29.58
CA HIS A 118 4.12 -6.07 -28.48
C HIS A 118 3.53 -7.11 -27.52
N SER A 119 3.53 -6.83 -26.21
CA SER A 119 3.04 -7.83 -25.23
C SER A 119 2.02 -7.26 -24.26
N PHE A 120 0.96 -8.03 -24.01
CA PHE A 120 -0.04 -7.79 -22.97
C PHE A 120 -0.01 -8.96 -21.98
N ILE A 121 0.50 -8.70 -20.77
CA ILE A 121 0.67 -9.72 -19.74
C ILE A 121 -0.27 -9.43 -18.58
N LYS A 122 -1.01 -10.43 -18.14
CA LYS A 122 -1.83 -10.34 -16.94
C LYS A 122 -1.55 -11.55 -16.05
N THR A 123 -1.08 -11.28 -14.84
CA THR A 123 -0.84 -12.33 -13.84
C THR A 123 -1.47 -11.97 -12.49
N TYR A 124 -2.03 -12.94 -11.79
CA TYR A 124 -2.49 -12.72 -10.41
C TYR A 124 -1.38 -12.95 -9.37
N GLY A 125 -0.21 -13.46 -9.77
CA GLY A 125 0.94 -13.54 -8.89
C GLY A 125 2.21 -14.12 -9.53
N GLY A 126 3.37 -13.67 -9.07
CA GLY A 126 4.69 -14.09 -9.54
C GLY A 126 5.48 -12.93 -10.14
N HIS A 127 6.79 -13.13 -10.29
CA HIS A 127 7.67 -12.08 -10.81
C HIS A 127 7.48 -11.92 -12.31
N VAL A 128 7.42 -10.69 -12.80
CA VAL A 128 7.44 -10.39 -14.24
C VAL A 128 8.79 -9.76 -14.55
N ARG A 129 9.51 -10.38 -15.47
CA ARG A 129 10.80 -9.92 -15.97
C ARG A 129 10.73 -9.72 -17.47
N LEU A 130 11.15 -8.54 -17.92
CA LEU A 130 11.22 -8.14 -19.31
C LEU A 130 12.66 -7.74 -19.62
N GLN A 131 13.25 -8.33 -20.67
CA GLN A 131 14.63 -8.05 -21.04
C GLN A 131 14.84 -8.01 -22.56
N HIS A 132 15.64 -7.05 -23.05
CA HIS A 132 15.99 -6.90 -24.48
C HIS A 132 14.79 -6.72 -25.41
N LEU A 133 13.70 -6.12 -24.93
CA LEU A 133 12.49 -5.91 -25.72
C LEU A 133 12.47 -4.52 -26.35
N SER A 134 11.76 -4.41 -27.47
CA SER A 134 11.50 -3.15 -28.15
C SER A 134 10.01 -2.99 -28.49
N GLY A 135 9.38 -1.88 -28.12
CA GLY A 135 7.99 -1.58 -28.53
C GLY A 135 7.02 -1.40 -27.37
N ASN A 136 5.75 -1.77 -27.57
CA ASN A 136 4.66 -1.47 -26.62
C ASN A 136 4.34 -2.67 -25.73
N HIS A 137 4.56 -2.53 -24.43
CA HIS A 137 4.33 -3.60 -23.45
C HIS A 137 3.44 -3.12 -22.32
N LYS A 138 2.36 -3.85 -22.07
CA LYS A 138 1.47 -3.64 -20.93
C LYS A 138 1.47 -4.86 -20.01
N PHE A 139 1.64 -4.65 -18.71
CA PHE A 139 1.67 -5.74 -17.76
C PHE A 139 1.01 -5.41 -16.42
N ASP A 140 0.04 -6.23 -16.02
CA ASP A 140 -0.67 -6.10 -14.75
C ASP A 140 -0.38 -7.33 -13.88
N THR A 141 0.17 -7.11 -12.67
CA THR A 141 0.34 -8.16 -11.66
C THR A 141 -0.32 -7.79 -10.34
N TRP A 142 -0.96 -8.76 -9.68
CA TRP A 142 -1.47 -8.57 -8.32
C TRP A 142 -0.39 -8.82 -7.25
N GLY A 143 0.72 -9.48 -7.57
CA GLY A 143 1.80 -9.73 -6.61
C GLY A 143 3.08 -10.21 -7.28
N GLY A 144 4.23 -9.91 -6.67
CA GLY A 144 5.55 -10.21 -7.23
C GLY A 144 6.24 -8.98 -7.83
N HIS A 145 7.56 -9.10 -7.98
CA HIS A 145 8.46 -8.04 -8.46
C HIS A 145 8.34 -7.82 -9.96
N LEU A 146 8.46 -6.56 -10.37
CA LEU A 146 8.52 -6.14 -11.76
C LEU A 146 9.95 -5.72 -12.07
N LEU A 147 10.58 -6.39 -13.04
CA LEU A 147 11.96 -6.13 -13.45
C LEU A 147 12.00 -5.85 -14.95
N LEU A 148 12.41 -4.64 -15.34
CA LEU A 148 12.55 -4.23 -16.73
C LEU A 148 14.03 -3.87 -16.98
N LEU A 149 14.66 -4.56 -17.93
CA LEU A 149 16.10 -4.48 -18.16
C LEU A 149 16.45 -4.32 -19.63
N HIS A 150 17.42 -3.46 -19.95
CA HIS A 150 18.03 -3.39 -21.29
C HIS A 150 16.99 -3.31 -22.43
N SER A 151 15.94 -2.50 -22.26
CA SER A 151 14.78 -2.52 -23.15
C SER A 151 14.40 -1.10 -23.61
N GLU A 152 13.80 -1.00 -24.80
CA GLU A 152 13.46 0.28 -25.44
C GLU A 152 11.97 0.37 -25.83
N GLY A 153 11.33 1.52 -25.63
CA GLY A 153 9.98 1.78 -26.13
C GLY A 153 9.00 2.19 -25.04
N ASN A 154 7.75 1.71 -25.13
CA ASN A 154 6.67 2.14 -24.25
C ASN A 154 6.25 1.01 -23.31
N TYR A 155 6.38 1.24 -22.00
CA TYR A 155 6.07 0.26 -20.96
C TYR A 155 5.03 0.83 -20.01
N LEU A 156 3.92 0.10 -19.83
CA LEU A 156 2.89 0.44 -18.86
C LEU A 156 2.67 -0.74 -17.93
N GLY A 157 2.91 -0.55 -16.64
CA GLY A 157 2.91 -1.67 -15.70
C GLY A 157 2.46 -1.34 -14.29
N LYS A 158 1.76 -2.29 -13.64
CA LYS A 158 1.27 -2.13 -12.26
C LYS A 158 1.46 -3.40 -11.44
N THR A 159 1.87 -3.24 -10.18
CA THR A 159 1.90 -4.32 -9.16
C THR A 159 1.24 -3.86 -7.87
N MET A 160 0.62 -4.74 -7.07
CA MET A 160 0.06 -4.31 -5.78
C MET A 160 1.13 -4.31 -4.67
N GLY A 161 1.99 -5.33 -4.59
CA GLY A 161 2.89 -5.51 -3.44
C GLY A 161 4.38 -5.56 -3.76
N GLY A 162 4.76 -5.87 -5.01
CA GLY A 162 6.16 -6.08 -5.34
C GLY A 162 6.95 -4.79 -5.56
N ASN A 163 8.27 -4.90 -5.38
CA ASN A 163 9.23 -3.90 -5.85
C ASN A 163 9.20 -3.80 -7.38
N ILE A 164 9.51 -2.61 -7.86
CA ILE A 164 9.68 -2.30 -9.28
C ILE A 164 11.13 -1.89 -9.48
N GLU A 165 11.76 -2.45 -10.51
CA GLU A 165 13.14 -2.16 -10.86
C GLU A 165 13.25 -1.97 -12.37
N VAL A 166 13.80 -0.82 -12.76
CA VAL A 166 14.02 -0.43 -14.16
C VAL A 166 15.48 -0.07 -14.31
N ALA A 167 16.20 -0.79 -15.18
CA ALA A 167 17.59 -0.48 -15.44
C ALA A 167 18.01 -0.61 -16.90
N HIS A 168 18.89 0.28 -17.36
CA HIS A 168 19.40 0.30 -18.73
C HIS A 168 18.31 0.37 -19.80
N CYS A 169 17.24 1.13 -19.55
CA CYS A 169 16.09 1.23 -20.45
C CYS A 169 15.97 2.61 -21.08
N GLN A 170 15.35 2.64 -22.26
CA GLN A 170 15.10 3.86 -23.03
C GLN A 170 13.62 3.98 -23.44
N GLY A 171 13.07 5.20 -23.42
CA GLY A 171 11.72 5.47 -23.97
C GLY A 171 10.73 6.00 -22.94
N ASN A 172 9.46 5.58 -23.02
CA ASN A 172 8.38 6.05 -22.14
C ASN A 172 7.91 4.93 -21.20
N ILE A 173 8.23 5.04 -19.91
CA ILE A 173 8.00 3.97 -18.93
C ILE A 173 7.11 4.50 -17.81
N GLU A 174 5.90 3.95 -17.66
CA GLU A 174 4.99 4.27 -16.57
C GLU A 174 4.72 3.03 -15.71
N LEU A 175 5.30 3.02 -14.51
CA LEU A 175 5.21 1.91 -13.58
C LEU A 175 4.71 2.36 -12.21
N SER A 176 3.83 1.57 -11.61
CA SER A 176 3.30 1.88 -10.27
C SER A 176 3.12 0.67 -9.35
N THR A 177 3.37 0.86 -8.06
CA THR A 177 3.14 -0.15 -7.00
C THR A 177 2.35 0.40 -5.82
N PHE A 178 1.65 -0.44 -5.05
CA PHE A 178 1.00 0.04 -3.82
C PHE A 178 1.98 0.06 -2.64
N GLY A 179 2.79 -0.98 -2.46
CA GLY A 179 3.65 -1.13 -1.27
C GLY A 179 5.15 -1.20 -1.55
N GLY A 180 5.56 -1.64 -2.73
CA GLY A 180 6.96 -1.97 -3.01
C GLY A 180 7.87 -0.75 -3.17
N LYS A 181 9.17 -0.99 -3.01
CA LYS A 181 10.22 -0.03 -3.38
C LYS A 181 10.29 0.08 -4.91
N VAL A 182 10.51 1.28 -5.41
CA VAL A 182 10.73 1.56 -6.83
C VAL A 182 12.17 2.00 -7.02
N THR A 183 12.91 1.32 -7.88
CA THR A 183 14.30 1.63 -8.22
C THR A 183 14.41 1.87 -9.72
N VAL A 184 14.98 3.01 -10.11
CA VAL A 184 15.22 3.39 -11.50
C VAL A 184 16.70 3.74 -11.64
N SER A 185 17.47 2.97 -12.41
CA SER A 185 18.92 3.12 -12.51
C SER A 185 19.42 3.11 -13.95
N ASP A 186 20.24 4.08 -14.35
CA ASP A 186 20.93 4.10 -15.66
C ASP A 186 19.97 4.07 -16.86
N ASN A 187 19.03 5.03 -16.92
CA ASN A 187 17.99 5.05 -17.95
C ASN A 187 17.96 6.38 -18.74
N GLU A 188 17.35 6.35 -19.92
CA GLU A 188 17.12 7.52 -20.77
C GLU A 188 15.64 7.64 -21.21
N GLY A 189 15.12 8.87 -21.33
CA GLY A 189 13.77 9.14 -21.82
C GLY A 189 12.82 9.67 -20.74
N SER A 190 11.55 9.28 -20.81
CA SER A 190 10.46 9.74 -19.94
C SER A 190 10.00 8.62 -19.02
N ILE A 191 10.27 8.73 -17.72
CA ILE A 191 9.91 7.69 -16.74
C ILE A 191 8.97 8.26 -15.68
N ARG A 192 7.87 7.56 -15.43
CA ARG A 192 6.98 7.79 -14.29
C ARG A 192 6.99 6.57 -13.38
N ALA A 193 7.41 6.77 -12.14
CA ALA A 193 7.64 5.70 -11.19
C ALA A 193 6.97 6.02 -9.84
N ASP A 194 5.83 5.40 -9.58
CA ASP A 194 4.96 5.75 -8.44
C ASP A 194 4.81 4.58 -7.44
N THR A 195 4.80 4.89 -6.14
CA THR A 195 4.46 3.91 -5.08
C THR A 195 3.55 4.52 -4.04
N LYS A 196 2.69 3.79 -3.32
CA LYS A 196 1.96 4.41 -2.18
C LYS A 196 2.76 4.33 -0.88
N GLY A 197 3.34 3.17 -0.58
CA GLY A 197 4.01 2.91 0.69
C GLY A 197 5.54 2.89 0.63
N GLY A 198 6.12 2.53 -0.51
CA GLY A 198 7.56 2.28 -0.62
C GLY A 198 8.39 3.53 -0.88
N ASN A 199 9.72 3.35 -0.86
CA ASN A 199 10.67 4.38 -1.26
C ASN A 199 10.81 4.41 -2.78
N VAL A 200 11.10 5.59 -3.31
CA VAL A 200 11.47 5.80 -4.72
C VAL A 200 12.96 6.15 -4.76
N ILE A 201 13.74 5.36 -5.49
CA ILE A 201 15.18 5.53 -5.62
C ILE A 201 15.49 5.67 -7.11
N ILE A 202 16.15 6.76 -7.48
CA ILE A 202 16.50 7.10 -8.86
C ILE A 202 17.99 7.39 -8.93
N HIS A 203 18.70 6.70 -9.83
CA HIS A 203 20.11 6.86 -10.08
C HIS A 203 20.38 7.00 -11.57
N ASN A 204 21.22 7.97 -11.96
CA ASN A 204 21.72 8.10 -13.33
C ASN A 204 20.59 8.11 -14.39
N HIS A 205 19.72 9.12 -14.37
CA HIS A 205 18.64 9.25 -15.36
C HIS A 205 18.88 10.44 -16.28
N LYS A 206 18.68 10.24 -17.59
CA LYS A 206 18.72 11.31 -18.59
C LYS A 206 17.34 11.50 -19.23
N GLY A 207 16.83 12.73 -19.22
CA GLY A 207 15.49 13.06 -19.72
C GLY A 207 14.52 13.39 -18.59
N LYS A 208 13.23 13.12 -18.82
CA LYS A 208 12.15 13.45 -17.87
C LYS A 208 11.92 12.29 -16.90
N ILE A 209 11.80 12.59 -15.61
CA ILE A 209 11.44 11.60 -14.60
C ILE A 209 10.52 12.18 -13.53
N ASN A 210 9.41 11.49 -13.32
CA ASN A 210 8.42 11.79 -12.31
C ASN A 210 8.38 10.65 -11.28
N GLY A 211 8.65 10.97 -10.00
CA GLY A 211 8.67 9.99 -8.93
C GLY A 211 7.79 10.40 -7.76
N SER A 212 6.79 9.61 -7.39
CA SER A 212 5.91 9.96 -6.27
C SER A 212 5.69 8.83 -5.26
N THR A 213 5.55 9.21 -3.98
CA THR A 213 5.13 8.31 -2.91
C THR A 213 4.20 8.96 -1.90
N TRP A 214 3.43 8.19 -1.12
CA TRP A 214 2.64 8.79 -0.03
C TRP A 214 3.41 8.74 1.29
N GLY A 215 3.96 7.57 1.65
CA GLY A 215 4.64 7.38 2.92
C GLY A 215 6.17 7.31 2.85
N GLY A 216 6.73 6.92 1.71
CA GLY A 216 8.16 6.63 1.60
C GLY A 216 9.04 7.86 1.36
N ASN A 217 10.35 7.64 1.46
CA ASN A 217 11.36 8.62 1.08
C ASN A 217 11.61 8.58 -0.43
N ILE A 218 12.02 9.72 -0.97
CA ILE A 218 12.48 9.83 -2.36
C ILE A 218 13.96 10.18 -2.35
N GLU A 219 14.74 9.39 -3.06
CA GLU A 219 16.16 9.64 -3.30
C GLU A 219 16.42 9.70 -4.80
N ALA A 220 17.01 10.79 -5.28
CA ALA A 220 17.42 10.93 -6.67
C ALA A 220 18.86 11.41 -6.75
N THR A 221 19.69 10.75 -7.54
CA THR A 221 21.11 11.08 -7.70
C THR A 221 21.51 11.07 -9.17
N ASN A 222 22.31 12.05 -9.61
CA ASN A 222 22.82 12.17 -10.98
C ASN A 222 21.69 12.20 -12.01
N ILE A 223 20.88 13.26 -11.96
CA ILE A 223 19.75 13.43 -12.90
C ILE A 223 20.09 14.55 -13.88
N THR A 224 19.99 14.25 -15.17
CA THR A 224 20.17 15.23 -16.25
C THR A 224 18.87 15.37 -17.04
N GLY A 225 18.16 16.49 -16.87
CA GLY A 225 16.85 16.72 -17.48
C GLY A 225 15.80 17.18 -16.46
N ASP A 226 14.54 16.83 -16.71
CA ASP A 226 13.41 17.27 -15.89
C ASP A 226 13.13 16.26 -14.77
N LEU A 227 13.27 16.67 -13.52
CA LEU A 227 12.92 15.87 -12.35
C LEU A 227 11.74 16.50 -11.62
N GLU A 228 10.66 15.74 -11.44
CA GLU A 228 9.58 16.13 -10.54
C GLU A 228 9.30 15.02 -9.54
N CYS A 229 9.37 15.33 -8.25
CA CYS A 229 9.09 14.34 -7.23
C CYS A 229 8.27 14.87 -6.05
N SER A 230 7.46 13.99 -5.46
CA SER A 230 6.57 14.39 -4.36
C SER A 230 6.29 13.27 -3.38
N THR A 231 6.34 13.58 -2.07
CA THR A 231 5.91 12.65 -1.01
C THR A 231 4.94 13.31 -0.02
N SER A 232 4.07 12.56 0.67
CA SER A 232 3.22 13.15 1.72
C SER A 232 3.94 13.18 3.07
N GLY A 233 4.58 12.07 3.47
CA GLY A 233 5.22 11.94 4.79
C GLY A 233 6.74 11.83 4.79
N GLY A 234 7.35 11.41 3.68
CA GLY A 234 8.78 11.10 3.65
C GLY A 234 9.69 12.30 3.40
N ASN A 235 10.99 12.06 3.54
CA ASN A 235 12.01 13.03 3.17
C ASN A 235 12.36 12.90 1.68
N VAL A 236 12.80 14.00 1.10
CA VAL A 236 13.29 14.07 -0.28
C VAL A 236 14.77 14.42 -0.25
N ARG A 237 15.62 13.54 -0.80
CA ARG A 237 17.06 13.75 -0.91
C ARG A 237 17.49 13.71 -2.37
N LEU A 238 17.98 14.83 -2.87
CA LEU A 238 18.36 14.99 -4.26
C LEU A 238 19.84 15.40 -4.35
N ARG A 239 20.62 14.72 -5.19
CA ARG A 239 22.05 14.95 -5.33
C ARG A 239 22.45 15.04 -6.79
N HIS A 240 23.32 15.98 -7.13
CA HIS A 240 23.85 16.18 -8.48
C HIS A 240 22.75 16.29 -9.55
N LEU A 241 21.93 17.32 -9.42
CA LEU A 241 20.84 17.58 -10.37
C LEU A 241 21.24 18.63 -11.42
N ASN A 242 20.99 18.33 -12.68
CA ASN A 242 21.24 19.21 -13.80
C ASN A 242 19.97 19.30 -14.67
N GLY A 243 19.22 20.41 -14.59
CA GLY A 243 18.02 20.60 -15.41
C GLY A 243 16.89 21.35 -14.70
N ASN A 244 15.64 21.02 -15.05
CA ASN A 244 14.46 21.56 -14.36
C ASN A 244 14.09 20.65 -13.18
N ILE A 245 13.91 21.23 -11.99
CA ILE A 245 13.79 20.44 -10.77
C ILE A 245 12.57 20.88 -9.98
N GLY A 246 11.68 19.95 -9.67
CA GLY A 246 10.55 20.14 -8.79
C GLY A 246 10.54 19.09 -7.68
N ALA A 247 10.44 19.52 -6.42
CA ALA A 247 10.31 18.60 -5.31
C ALA A 247 9.39 19.11 -4.21
N SER A 248 8.49 18.25 -3.72
CA SER A 248 7.61 18.59 -2.60
C SER A 248 7.48 17.49 -1.56
N THR A 249 7.23 17.91 -0.31
CA THR A 249 6.78 17.00 0.75
C THR A 249 5.83 17.70 1.72
N ARG A 250 4.75 17.05 2.19
CA ARG A 250 3.88 17.71 3.20
C ARG A 250 4.56 17.75 4.57
N GLY A 251 5.06 16.62 5.07
CA GLY A 251 5.61 16.49 6.43
C GLY A 251 7.13 16.37 6.55
N GLY A 252 7.83 16.04 5.47
CA GLY A 252 9.27 15.72 5.53
C GLY A 252 10.20 16.90 5.24
N ASN A 253 11.51 16.64 5.32
CA ASN A 253 12.54 17.59 4.93
C ASN A 253 12.95 17.39 3.47
N ILE A 254 13.42 18.47 2.84
CA ILE A 254 14.00 18.43 1.50
C ILE A 254 15.48 18.80 1.61
N THR A 255 16.35 17.94 1.08
CA THR A 255 17.76 18.27 0.86
C THR A 255 18.07 18.11 -0.62
N ALA A 256 18.58 19.16 -1.27
CA ALA A 256 18.86 19.15 -2.69
C ALA A 256 20.25 19.76 -2.99
N GLU A 257 21.00 19.12 -3.87
CA GLU A 257 22.24 19.63 -4.44
C GLU A 257 22.07 19.78 -5.95
N VAL A 258 22.02 21.02 -6.40
CA VAL A 258 21.74 21.38 -7.79
C VAL A 258 23.01 21.89 -8.45
N THR A 259 23.44 21.18 -9.48
CA THR A 259 24.65 21.49 -10.26
C THR A 259 24.41 22.63 -11.24
N SER A 260 23.26 22.65 -11.92
CA SER A 260 22.86 23.68 -12.88
C SER A 260 21.35 23.68 -13.07
N ILE A 261 20.78 24.85 -13.32
CA ILE A 261 19.33 25.04 -13.50
C ILE A 261 19.07 25.50 -14.92
N HIS A 262 18.08 24.89 -15.59
CA HIS A 262 17.70 25.27 -16.96
C HIS A 262 16.70 26.43 -16.96
N GLN A 263 15.41 26.16 -16.74
CA GLN A 263 14.36 27.19 -16.74
C GLN A 263 13.84 27.48 -15.33
N TYR A 264 13.66 26.44 -14.51
CA TYR A 264 13.14 26.59 -13.17
C TYR A 264 13.63 25.53 -12.19
N SER A 265 13.59 25.89 -10.91
CA SER A 265 13.70 24.95 -9.81
C SER A 265 12.74 25.33 -8.69
N TRP A 266 11.92 24.40 -8.20
CA TRP A 266 11.02 24.66 -7.09
C TRP A 266 11.07 23.58 -6.00
N PHE A 267 10.96 24.02 -4.75
CA PHE A 267 11.03 23.16 -3.56
C PHE A 267 10.00 23.57 -2.52
N ASP A 268 9.06 22.70 -2.20
CA ASP A 268 7.94 23.04 -1.30
C ASP A 268 7.76 22.05 -0.14
N THR A 269 7.59 22.59 1.08
CA THR A 269 7.19 21.79 2.25
C THR A 269 6.18 22.50 3.15
N SER A 270 5.24 21.74 3.73
CA SER A 270 4.21 22.30 4.62
C SER A 270 4.70 22.50 6.07
N GLY A 271 5.86 21.96 6.45
CA GLY A 271 6.39 22.12 7.81
C GLY A 271 7.85 21.70 8.03
N GLY A 272 8.46 21.01 7.06
CA GLY A 272 9.84 20.56 7.16
C GLY A 272 10.87 21.65 6.84
N ASN A 273 12.14 21.32 7.05
CA ASN A 273 13.25 22.17 6.65
C ASN A 273 13.65 21.88 5.21
N ILE A 274 14.09 22.92 4.50
CA ILE A 274 14.66 22.80 3.16
C ILE A 274 16.12 23.23 3.22
N LYS A 275 17.02 22.36 2.76
CA LYS A 275 18.44 22.68 2.55
C LYS A 275 18.75 22.52 1.07
N VAL A 276 19.10 23.61 0.39
CA VAL A 276 19.43 23.59 -1.05
C VAL A 276 20.83 24.15 -1.27
N ALA A 277 21.70 23.35 -1.89
CA ALA A 277 22.92 23.84 -2.49
C ALA A 277 22.64 24.23 -3.95
N LEU A 278 22.79 25.52 -4.27
CA LEU A 278 22.48 26.10 -5.57
C LEU A 278 23.77 26.50 -6.32
N PRO A 279 23.75 26.56 -7.66
CA PRO A 279 24.88 27.05 -8.44
C PRO A 279 24.93 28.58 -8.41
N LEU A 280 25.36 29.20 -7.29
CA LEU A 280 25.30 30.68 -7.13
C LEU A 280 26.28 31.45 -8.04
N HIS A 281 27.05 30.76 -8.88
CA HIS A 281 27.82 31.38 -9.96
C HIS A 281 26.94 31.67 -11.19
N GLN A 282 25.81 30.97 -11.33
CA GLN A 282 24.81 31.21 -12.37
C GLN A 282 23.93 32.42 -11.97
N GLY A 283 23.41 33.16 -12.95
CA GLY A 283 22.37 34.17 -12.69
C GLY A 283 21.04 33.49 -12.37
N LEU A 284 20.35 33.94 -11.32
CA LEU A 284 19.14 33.29 -10.80
C LEU A 284 18.09 34.32 -10.34
N ASP A 285 16.82 34.03 -10.59
CA ASP A 285 15.70 34.78 -10.04
C ASP A 285 15.18 34.03 -8.80
N LEU A 286 15.45 34.56 -7.61
CA LEU A 286 15.16 33.88 -6.34
C LEU A 286 13.83 34.36 -5.74
N GLU A 287 12.98 33.43 -5.34
CA GLU A 287 11.79 33.65 -4.49
C GLU A 287 11.75 32.61 -3.38
N VAL A 288 12.10 33.00 -2.16
CA VAL A 288 12.20 32.09 -1.02
C VAL A 288 11.36 32.60 0.15
N VAL A 289 10.41 31.79 0.60
CA VAL A 289 9.51 32.10 1.71
C VAL A 289 9.60 31.02 2.78
N ALA A 290 9.96 31.40 4.00
CA ALA A 290 10.13 30.45 5.10
C ALA A 290 9.91 31.07 6.48
N GLY A 291 9.76 30.23 7.53
CA GLY A 291 9.81 30.72 8.91
C GLY A 291 11.17 31.34 9.27
N ARG A 292 12.24 30.85 8.66
CA ARG A 292 13.58 31.46 8.70
C ARG A 292 14.38 31.13 7.45
N VAL A 293 14.93 32.15 6.81
CA VAL A 293 15.85 31.99 5.67
C VAL A 293 17.29 32.21 6.14
N ARG A 294 18.20 31.29 5.75
CA ARG A 294 19.64 31.43 5.89
C ARG A 294 20.28 31.29 4.51
N HIS A 295 21.16 32.21 4.16
CA HIS A 295 21.88 32.19 2.89
C HIS A 295 23.29 32.78 3.08
N PRO A 296 24.28 32.44 2.23
CA PRO A 296 25.59 33.08 2.24
C PRO A 296 25.46 34.56 1.81
N ARG A 297 26.52 35.36 2.05
CA ARG A 297 26.57 36.70 1.47
C ARG A 297 26.66 36.60 -0.05
N PHE A 298 25.70 37.18 -0.74
CA PHE A 298 25.72 37.33 -2.20
C PHE A 298 26.55 38.58 -2.56
N GLN A 299 27.40 38.48 -3.58
CA GLN A 299 28.18 39.64 -4.06
C GLN A 299 27.30 40.52 -4.98
N ASP A 300 26.68 39.92 -6.00
CA ASP A 300 25.86 40.63 -7.00
C ASP A 300 24.37 40.29 -6.87
N PHE A 301 23.74 40.69 -5.77
CA PHE A 301 22.30 40.47 -5.54
C PHE A 301 21.52 41.79 -5.53
N ASN A 302 20.50 41.87 -6.39
CA ASN A 302 19.56 42.99 -6.44
C ASN A 302 18.17 42.52 -6.01
N GLY A 303 17.75 42.93 -4.81
CA GLY A 303 16.42 42.62 -4.29
C GLY A 303 16.31 42.80 -2.79
N TYR A 304 15.30 42.16 -2.21
CA TYR A 304 14.97 42.24 -0.80
C TYR A 304 15.32 40.94 -0.08
N SER A 305 16.03 41.05 1.05
CA SER A 305 16.29 39.93 1.96
C SER A 305 15.88 40.31 3.38
N SER A 306 15.10 39.44 4.01
CA SER A 306 14.65 39.55 5.38
C SER A 306 14.81 38.22 6.10
N ARG A 307 14.41 38.17 7.38
CA ARG A 307 14.49 36.94 8.18
C ARG A 307 13.65 35.79 7.61
N SER A 308 12.54 36.07 6.93
CA SER A 308 11.55 35.08 6.46
C SER A 308 11.35 35.08 4.95
N ASN A 309 11.91 36.06 4.24
CA ASN A 309 11.69 36.22 2.81
C ASN A 309 13.00 36.62 2.12
N LEU A 310 13.26 36.05 0.95
CA LEU A 310 14.34 36.47 0.06
C LEU A 310 13.77 36.51 -1.35
N ARG A 311 13.76 37.70 -1.96
CA ARG A 311 13.25 37.90 -3.31
C ARG A 311 14.15 38.85 -4.09
N GLY A 312 14.65 38.42 -5.24
CA GLY A 312 15.53 39.26 -6.05
C GLY A 312 16.28 38.50 -7.12
N LYS A 313 17.12 39.23 -7.86
CA LYS A 313 17.95 38.70 -8.92
C LYS A 313 19.39 38.58 -8.45
N LEU A 314 19.99 37.43 -8.68
CA LEU A 314 21.40 37.15 -8.44
C LEU A 314 22.15 37.15 -9.79
N ASN A 315 23.33 37.77 -9.86
CA ASN A 315 24.19 37.87 -11.04
C ASN A 315 23.45 38.31 -12.32
N GLY A 316 22.56 39.30 -12.23
CA GLY A 316 21.76 39.81 -13.36
C GLY A 316 20.43 39.09 -13.61
N GLY A 317 20.13 38.03 -12.86
CA GLY A 317 18.91 37.22 -12.98
C GLY A 317 19.06 36.03 -13.92
N GLY A 318 18.00 35.23 -14.07
CA GLY A 318 18.04 34.01 -14.88
C GLY A 318 16.92 33.03 -14.57
N PRO A 319 17.20 31.71 -14.49
CA PRO A 319 16.19 30.71 -14.17
C PRO A 319 15.52 30.97 -12.83
N ASN A 320 14.22 30.67 -12.75
CA ASN A 320 13.40 30.92 -11.57
C ASN A 320 13.65 29.86 -10.50
N VAL A 321 13.98 30.28 -9.28
CA VAL A 321 14.16 29.40 -8.13
C VAL A 321 13.17 29.77 -7.04
N THR A 322 12.18 28.90 -6.83
CA THR A 322 11.11 29.11 -5.83
C THR A 322 11.24 28.12 -4.69
N ILE A 323 11.37 28.59 -3.45
CA ILE A 323 11.50 27.70 -2.28
C ILE A 323 10.50 28.13 -1.21
N ARG A 324 9.59 27.25 -0.81
CA ARG A 324 8.58 27.57 0.19
C ARG A 324 8.56 26.55 1.32
N SER A 325 8.60 27.04 2.56
CA SER A 325 8.45 26.23 3.77
C SER A 325 7.52 26.94 4.76
N PHE A 326 6.40 26.32 5.11
CA PHE A 326 5.48 26.88 6.09
C PHE A 326 5.99 26.61 7.52
N GLY A 327 6.68 27.60 8.11
CA GLY A 327 7.19 27.55 9.49
C GLY A 327 8.56 26.89 9.66
N GLY A 328 9.03 26.11 8.69
CA GLY A 328 10.37 25.51 8.68
C GLY A 328 11.49 26.50 8.30
N ARG A 329 12.73 26.02 8.38
CA ARG A 329 13.92 26.78 7.99
C ARG A 329 14.32 26.44 6.56
N VAL A 330 14.59 27.46 5.75
CA VAL A 330 15.28 27.32 4.46
C VAL A 330 16.75 27.71 4.63
N THR A 331 17.65 26.83 4.20
CA THR A 331 19.10 27.09 4.18
C THR A 331 19.62 26.95 2.76
N LEU A 332 20.12 28.04 2.21
CA LEU A 332 20.80 28.10 0.92
C LEU A 332 22.31 28.01 1.14
N SER A 333 23.00 27.29 0.27
CA SER A 333 24.47 27.22 0.22
C SER A 333 24.96 27.18 -1.22
N GLN A 334 26.25 27.49 -1.42
CA GLN A 334 26.91 27.31 -2.70
C GLN A 334 27.09 25.81 -3.01
N TYR A 335 26.76 25.39 -4.23
CA TYR A 335 27.20 24.10 -4.76
C TYR A 335 28.73 24.13 -4.97
N GLN A 336 29.45 23.23 -4.30
CA GLN A 336 30.91 23.11 -4.43
C GLN A 336 31.23 21.94 -5.36
N SER A 337 31.75 22.25 -6.55
CA SER A 337 32.32 21.26 -7.46
C SER A 337 33.58 20.66 -6.81
N GLY A 338 33.43 19.50 -6.17
CA GLY A 338 34.52 18.88 -5.40
C GLY A 338 34.06 17.87 -4.34
N THR A 339 32.76 17.80 -4.03
CA THR A 339 32.22 16.60 -3.40
C THR A 339 32.37 15.47 -4.43
N PRO A 340 33.14 14.39 -4.16
CA PRO A 340 33.26 13.31 -5.12
C PRO A 340 31.85 12.87 -5.48
N ALA A 341 31.56 12.80 -6.78
CA ALA A 341 30.37 12.11 -7.24
C ALA A 341 30.35 10.77 -6.49
N PRO A 342 29.21 10.37 -5.89
CA PRO A 342 29.14 9.05 -5.27
C PRO A 342 29.69 8.05 -6.29
N ALA A 343 30.51 7.11 -5.81
CA ALA A 343 31.10 6.07 -6.65
C ALA A 343 30.03 5.58 -7.64
N PRO A 344 30.37 5.41 -8.94
CA PRO A 344 29.39 5.07 -9.96
C PRO A 344 28.48 3.99 -9.38
N TYR A 345 27.20 4.30 -9.30
CA TYR A 345 26.22 3.34 -8.81
C TYR A 345 26.31 2.16 -9.77
N SER A 346 27.03 1.12 -9.36
CA SER A 346 27.03 -0.14 -10.08
C SER A 346 25.67 -0.73 -9.82
N TYR A 347 24.81 -0.69 -10.84
CA TYR A 347 23.60 -1.46 -10.84
C TYR A 347 23.96 -2.93 -10.54
N VAL A 348 23.65 -3.37 -9.32
CA VAL A 348 23.64 -4.78 -8.96
C VAL A 348 22.18 -5.18 -9.08
N PRO A 349 21.82 -6.00 -10.08
CA PRO A 349 20.45 -6.49 -10.19
C PRO A 349 20.03 -7.06 -8.84
N THR A 350 18.83 -6.70 -8.37
CA THR A 350 18.30 -7.42 -7.21
C THR A 350 18.15 -8.87 -7.65
N ASP A 351 19.04 -9.75 -7.16
CA ASP A 351 18.97 -11.19 -7.38
C ASP A 351 17.75 -11.71 -6.60
N TYR A 352 16.58 -11.53 -7.19
CA TYR A 352 15.50 -12.48 -7.01
C TYR A 352 15.98 -13.75 -7.68
N PRO A 353 15.99 -14.90 -6.97
CA PRO A 353 16.77 -16.07 -7.34
C PRO A 353 16.73 -16.31 -8.85
N ARG A 354 17.81 -15.88 -9.53
CA ARG A 354 18.18 -16.46 -10.80
C ARG A 354 18.62 -17.86 -10.42
N HIS A 355 18.01 -18.88 -11.01
CA HIS A 355 18.70 -20.17 -11.03
C HIS A 355 20.07 -19.92 -11.68
N PRO A 356 21.19 -20.23 -10.99
CA PRO A 356 22.51 -19.78 -11.44
C PRO A 356 22.95 -20.62 -12.64
N PHE A 357 23.22 -19.96 -13.75
CA PHE A 357 24.06 -20.48 -14.83
C PHE A 357 25.48 -19.97 -14.57
N THR A 358 26.44 -20.87 -14.33
CA THR A 358 27.87 -20.55 -14.09
C THR A 358 28.74 -20.83 -15.32
N GLU A 359 29.76 -19.97 -15.55
CA GLU A 359 31.20 -20.29 -15.76
C GLU A 359 32.03 -18.99 -16.04
N PRO A 360 33.38 -18.95 -15.88
CA PRO A 360 34.22 -19.31 -14.73
C PRO A 360 35.15 -18.17 -14.21
N ASN A 361 35.40 -18.18 -12.90
CA ASN A 361 36.54 -17.66 -12.10
C ASN A 361 37.31 -16.37 -12.49
N THR A 362 37.27 -15.37 -11.59
CA THR A 362 38.46 -14.64 -11.09
C THR A 362 38.17 -14.01 -9.71
N PRO A 363 39.16 -13.83 -8.82
CA PRO A 363 38.93 -13.55 -7.41
C PRO A 363 38.86 -12.03 -7.11
N THR A 364 37.98 -11.62 -6.21
CA THR A 364 37.92 -10.24 -5.66
C THR A 364 37.84 -10.23 -4.12
N PRO A 365 38.33 -9.16 -3.47
CA PRO A 365 38.87 -9.11 -2.11
C PRO A 365 37.79 -8.91 -1.00
N PRO A 366 38.13 -8.92 0.30
CA PRO A 366 37.14 -9.08 1.36
C PRO A 366 36.34 -7.80 1.64
N SER A 367 35.03 -7.95 1.85
CA SER A 367 34.08 -6.89 2.21
C SER A 367 34.21 -6.44 3.68
N PRO A 368 33.92 -5.16 3.99
CA PRO A 368 34.02 -4.62 5.35
C PRO A 368 32.80 -4.95 6.23
N THR A 369 33.05 -4.92 7.54
CA THR A 369 32.18 -5.21 8.69
C THR A 369 30.84 -4.45 8.69
N PRO A 370 29.71 -5.07 9.08
CA PRO A 370 28.42 -4.38 9.15
C PRO A 370 28.31 -3.47 10.39
N SER A 371 27.86 -2.24 10.15
CA SER A 371 27.48 -1.24 11.16
C SER A 371 26.13 -1.53 11.81
N ALA A 372 26.01 -1.15 13.09
CA ALA A 372 24.93 -1.45 14.04
C ALA A 372 23.49 -1.09 13.60
N PRO A 373 22.47 -1.81 14.12
CA PRO A 373 21.06 -1.58 13.82
C PRO A 373 20.51 -0.32 14.53
N PRO A 374 19.46 0.32 13.97
CA PRO A 374 18.84 1.53 14.53
C PRO A 374 18.01 1.25 15.80
N PRO A 375 17.74 2.28 16.62
CA PRO A 375 17.17 2.13 17.96
C PRO A 375 15.69 1.72 17.94
N ALA A 376 15.32 0.88 18.91
CA ALA A 376 13.98 0.35 19.11
C ALA A 376 12.97 1.43 19.55
N VAL A 377 11.77 1.36 18.96
CA VAL A 377 10.58 2.14 19.36
C VAL A 377 10.04 1.59 20.69
N PRO A 378 9.52 2.41 21.63
CA PRO A 378 9.12 1.94 22.95
C PRO A 378 7.87 1.04 22.87
N ASN A 379 8.00 -0.19 23.36
CA ASN A 379 6.87 -1.09 23.59
C ASN A 379 6.01 -0.56 24.73
N ASN A 380 4.84 -0.03 24.42
CA ASN A 380 3.77 0.11 25.41
C ASN A 380 3.28 -1.28 25.78
N HIS A 381 3.34 -1.59 27.07
CA HIS A 381 3.03 -2.87 27.69
C HIS A 381 1.69 -3.47 27.22
N GLU A 382 1.75 -4.45 26.32
CA GLU A 382 0.77 -5.54 26.31
C GLU A 382 1.00 -6.34 27.61
N ARG A 383 0.06 -6.22 28.55
CA ARG A 383 -0.02 -7.16 29.68
C ARG A 383 -0.36 -8.53 29.12
N THR A 384 0.64 -9.30 28.72
CA THR A 384 0.53 -10.76 28.74
C THR A 384 0.13 -11.13 30.16
N PRO A 385 -0.96 -11.89 30.40
CA PRO A 385 -1.27 -12.38 31.73
C PRO A 385 -0.02 -13.10 32.26
N SER A 386 0.39 -12.76 33.48
CA SER A 386 1.62 -13.29 34.06
C SER A 386 1.59 -14.83 34.00
N PRO A 387 2.71 -15.47 33.64
CA PRO A 387 2.78 -16.93 33.47
C PRO A 387 2.60 -17.73 34.78
N PHE A 388 2.40 -17.02 35.90
CA PHE A 388 2.15 -17.54 37.24
C PHE A 388 0.82 -17.02 37.79
N SER A 389 -0.29 -17.20 37.05
CA SER A 389 -1.58 -17.05 37.73
C SER A 389 -1.75 -18.24 38.67
N LEU A 390 -1.66 -17.96 39.97
CA LEU A 390 -1.86 -18.93 41.04
C LEU A 390 -3.20 -19.66 40.84
N GLU A 391 -4.20 -18.92 40.34
CA GLU A 391 -5.51 -19.43 39.91
C GLU A 391 -5.42 -20.49 38.79
N GLY A 392 -4.64 -20.26 37.72
CA GLY A 392 -4.50 -21.21 36.62
C GLY A 392 -3.81 -22.50 37.04
N MET A 393 -2.82 -22.39 37.94
CA MET A 393 -2.15 -23.55 38.54
C MET A 393 -3.09 -24.35 39.45
N LEU A 394 -3.90 -23.66 40.25
CA LEU A 394 -4.90 -24.27 41.13
C LEU A 394 -5.98 -25.00 40.32
N ILE A 395 -6.48 -24.38 39.26
CA ILE A 395 -7.51 -24.98 38.39
C ILE A 395 -6.99 -26.24 37.69
N ALA A 396 -5.75 -26.22 37.18
CA ALA A 396 -5.14 -27.39 36.55
C ALA A 396 -4.93 -28.54 37.56
N PHE A 397 -4.46 -28.22 38.76
CA PHE A 397 -4.32 -29.20 39.84
C PHE A 397 -5.67 -29.79 40.26
N LEU A 398 -6.67 -28.95 40.50
CA LEU A 398 -8.02 -29.40 40.86
C LEU A 398 -8.64 -30.23 39.74
N PHE A 399 -8.49 -29.85 38.48
CA PHE A 399 -9.00 -30.60 37.34
C PHE A 399 -8.39 -32.02 37.27
N CYS A 400 -7.06 -32.13 37.36
CA CYS A 400 -6.39 -33.43 37.39
C CYS A 400 -6.78 -34.26 38.62
N LEU A 401 -6.88 -33.62 39.79
CA LEU A 401 -7.28 -34.26 41.03
C LEU A 401 -8.72 -34.77 40.95
N PHE A 402 -9.69 -33.99 40.48
CA PHE A 402 -11.10 -34.40 40.38
C PHE A 402 -11.34 -35.47 39.31
N LEU A 403 -10.65 -35.43 38.17
CA LEU A 403 -10.76 -36.47 37.15
C LEU A 403 -10.09 -37.78 37.60
N GLY A 404 -8.91 -37.68 38.23
CA GLY A 404 -8.21 -38.82 38.81
C GLY A 404 -9.01 -39.46 39.95
N TYR A 405 -9.51 -38.65 40.88
CA TYR A 405 -10.31 -39.10 42.04
C TYR A 405 -11.72 -39.56 41.63
N GLY A 406 -12.31 -38.98 40.58
CA GLY A 406 -13.62 -39.39 40.07
C GLY A 406 -13.55 -40.78 39.44
N LEU A 407 -12.55 -41.04 38.58
CA LEU A 407 -12.34 -42.36 37.98
C LEU A 407 -11.85 -43.40 38.99
N SER A 408 -10.92 -43.03 39.89
CA SER A 408 -10.47 -43.93 40.95
C SER A 408 -11.56 -44.16 41.99
N GLY A 409 -12.42 -43.17 42.25
CA GLY A 409 -13.57 -43.24 43.14
C GLY A 409 -14.63 -44.19 42.60
N VAL A 410 -14.87 -44.21 41.30
CA VAL A 410 -15.75 -45.21 40.67
C VAL A 410 -15.16 -46.62 40.84
N VAL A 411 -13.86 -46.80 40.64
CA VAL A 411 -13.19 -48.10 40.89
C VAL A 411 -13.19 -48.47 42.37
N TYR A 412 -12.96 -47.50 43.26
CA TYR A 412 -12.93 -47.67 44.71
C TYR A 412 -14.30 -47.99 45.26
N PHE A 413 -15.34 -47.20 45.01
CA PHE A 413 -16.71 -47.52 45.44
C PHE A 413 -17.20 -48.84 44.85
N SER A 414 -16.81 -49.19 43.62
CA SER A 414 -17.10 -50.52 43.05
C SER A 414 -16.40 -51.67 43.80
N LEU A 415 -15.27 -51.42 44.47
CA LEU A 415 -14.52 -52.40 45.26
C LEU A 415 -14.87 -52.36 46.77
N GLU A 416 -15.20 -51.18 47.30
CA GLU A 416 -15.55 -50.90 48.70
C GLU A 416 -16.98 -51.38 49.01
N PHE A 417 -17.90 -51.29 48.03
CA PHE A 417 -19.23 -51.92 48.10
C PHE A 417 -19.13 -53.43 48.37
N PHE A 418 -17.95 -54.05 48.17
CA PHE A 418 -17.72 -55.47 48.41
C PHE A 418 -16.95 -55.84 49.69
N ARG A 419 -16.18 -54.97 50.39
CA ARG A 419 -15.36 -55.44 51.55
C ARG A 419 -14.57 -54.35 52.34
N SER A 420 -15.07 -53.95 53.51
CA SER A 420 -14.35 -53.51 54.75
C SER A 420 -13.16 -52.50 54.71
N HIS A 421 -13.09 -51.59 55.71
CA HIS A 421 -11.96 -50.66 55.94
C HIS A 421 -10.60 -51.37 56.06
N ASN A 422 -9.77 -51.27 55.03
CA ASN A 422 -8.52 -52.03 54.90
C ASN A 422 -7.30 -51.12 54.64
N ILE A 423 -6.11 -51.51 55.13
CA ILE A 423 -4.83 -50.79 54.91
C ILE A 423 -4.52 -50.56 53.41
N LEU A 424 -5.11 -51.39 52.54
CA LEU A 424 -5.06 -51.28 51.09
C LEU A 424 -5.67 -49.97 50.57
N SER A 425 -6.75 -49.46 51.18
CA SER A 425 -7.42 -48.21 50.74
C SER A 425 -6.52 -46.99 50.92
N THR A 426 -5.77 -46.97 52.01
CA THR A 426 -4.81 -45.89 52.32
C THR A 426 -3.66 -45.87 51.31
N GLY A 427 -3.13 -47.04 50.93
CA GLY A 427 -2.09 -47.14 49.89
C GLY A 427 -2.56 -46.67 48.51
N ILE A 428 -3.81 -47.00 48.15
CA ILE A 428 -4.43 -46.54 46.91
C ILE A 428 -4.59 -45.01 46.90
N PHE A 429 -5.02 -44.42 48.02
CA PHE A 429 -5.14 -42.97 48.17
C PHE A 429 -3.82 -42.25 47.89
N PHE A 430 -2.72 -42.66 48.54
CA PHE A 430 -1.40 -42.07 48.30
C PHE A 430 -0.91 -42.30 46.86
N SER A 431 -1.19 -43.48 46.29
CA SER A 431 -0.86 -43.81 44.90
C SER A 431 -1.57 -42.87 43.91
N ASN A 432 -2.81 -42.49 44.18
CA ASN A 432 -3.57 -41.55 43.36
C ASN A 432 -3.04 -40.11 43.44
N ILE A 433 -2.65 -39.67 44.64
CA ILE A 433 -2.01 -38.36 44.81
C ILE A 433 -0.70 -38.31 44.01
N ALA A 434 0.13 -39.34 44.13
CA ALA A 434 1.38 -39.46 43.37
C ALA A 434 1.15 -39.43 41.86
N ASN A 435 0.17 -40.17 41.35
CA ASN A 435 -0.17 -40.17 39.92
C ASN A 435 -0.62 -38.79 39.44
N SER A 436 -1.43 -38.10 40.24
CA SER A 436 -1.92 -36.76 39.92
C SER A 436 -0.78 -35.74 39.89
N LEU A 437 0.15 -35.81 40.85
CA LEU A 437 1.35 -34.98 40.88
C LEU A 437 2.29 -35.26 39.70
N GLY A 438 2.49 -36.54 39.35
CA GLY A 438 3.30 -36.95 38.21
C GLY A 438 2.75 -36.45 36.88
N ALA A 439 1.44 -36.61 36.65
CA ALA A 439 0.78 -36.09 35.46
C ALA A 439 0.83 -34.55 35.40
N TRP A 440 0.59 -33.87 36.53
CA TRP A 440 0.67 -32.41 36.61
C TRP A 440 2.07 -31.91 36.25
N LEU A 441 3.12 -32.50 36.82
CA LEU A 441 4.50 -32.07 36.59
C LEU A 441 4.95 -32.34 35.14
N ALA A 442 4.54 -33.47 34.56
CA ALA A 442 4.74 -33.78 33.15
C ALA A 442 4.10 -32.72 32.23
N LEU A 443 2.85 -32.32 32.52
CA LEU A 443 2.14 -31.29 31.76
C LEU A 443 2.81 -29.92 31.85
N GLN A 444 3.27 -29.51 33.03
CA GLN A 444 3.96 -28.22 33.21
C GLN A 444 5.26 -28.17 32.42
N ILE A 445 6.08 -29.24 32.51
CA ILE A 445 7.32 -29.34 31.74
C ILE A 445 7.02 -29.28 30.24
N PHE A 446 6.00 -30.02 29.78
CA PHE A 446 5.64 -30.04 28.38
C PHE A 446 5.20 -28.66 27.88
N ILE A 447 4.20 -28.05 28.54
CA ILE A 447 3.60 -26.78 28.13
C ILE A 447 4.64 -25.65 28.10
N HIS A 448 5.56 -25.61 29.07
CA HIS A 448 6.47 -24.49 29.22
C HIS A 448 7.77 -24.65 28.40
N PHE A 449 8.30 -25.87 28.29
CA PHE A 449 9.64 -26.09 27.70
C PHE A 449 9.63 -26.82 26.36
N LEU A 450 8.60 -27.63 26.08
CA LEU A 450 8.58 -28.54 24.94
C LEU A 450 7.51 -28.18 23.89
N ASP A 451 6.42 -27.49 24.25
CA ASP A 451 5.35 -27.11 23.33
C ASP A 451 5.84 -26.28 22.14
N SER A 452 6.84 -25.42 22.35
CA SER A 452 7.48 -24.61 21.31
C SER A 452 8.48 -25.38 20.46
N LYS A 453 9.06 -26.47 20.98
CA LYS A 453 10.08 -27.27 20.28
C LYS A 453 9.45 -28.34 19.39
N VAL A 454 8.32 -28.90 19.81
CA VAL A 454 7.60 -29.94 19.08
C VAL A 454 6.61 -29.29 18.12
N HIS A 455 6.85 -29.40 16.81
CA HIS A 455 6.03 -28.72 15.80
C HIS A 455 4.81 -29.56 15.38
N PHE A 456 4.94 -30.88 15.35
CA PHE A 456 3.87 -31.77 14.88
C PHE A 456 2.83 -32.06 15.98
N PRO A 457 1.52 -31.88 15.71
CA PRO A 457 0.47 -32.08 16.72
C PRO A 457 0.47 -33.48 17.35
N TRP A 458 0.60 -34.54 16.55
CA TRP A 458 0.63 -35.92 17.07
C TRP A 458 1.86 -36.17 17.97
N ALA A 459 3.00 -35.58 17.64
CA ALA A 459 4.24 -35.73 18.41
C ALA A 459 4.10 -35.08 19.80
N LYS A 460 3.33 -33.98 19.92
CA LYS A 460 3.04 -33.35 21.23
C LYS A 460 2.35 -34.31 22.19
N TYR A 461 1.34 -35.04 21.71
CA TYR A 461 0.63 -36.03 22.52
C TYR A 461 1.55 -37.19 22.92
N LEU A 462 2.38 -37.70 22.00
CA LEU A 462 3.34 -38.75 22.35
C LEU A 462 4.37 -38.31 23.39
N THR A 463 4.87 -37.07 23.29
CA THR A 463 5.81 -36.53 24.29
C THR A 463 5.16 -36.36 25.65
N VAL A 464 3.90 -35.93 25.73
CA VAL A 464 3.15 -35.86 26.99
C VAL A 464 2.91 -37.25 27.56
N ILE A 465 2.50 -38.21 26.74
CA ILE A 465 2.31 -39.61 27.17
C ILE A 465 3.60 -40.18 27.75
N GLY A 466 4.74 -39.98 27.07
CA GLY A 466 6.04 -40.44 27.52
C GLY A 466 6.49 -39.80 28.84
N LEU A 467 6.34 -38.48 28.97
CA LEU A 467 6.68 -37.76 30.21
C LEU A 467 5.78 -38.18 31.37
N THR A 468 4.46 -38.23 31.15
CA THR A 468 3.51 -38.65 32.18
C THR A 468 3.81 -40.08 32.63
N PHE A 469 4.08 -40.99 31.69
CA PHE A 469 4.46 -42.37 32.03
C PHE A 469 5.73 -42.43 32.87
N LEU A 470 6.78 -41.68 32.50
CA LEU A 470 8.05 -41.64 33.24
C LEU A 470 7.84 -41.14 34.67
N PHE A 471 7.15 -40.02 34.85
CA PHE A 471 6.90 -39.45 36.19
C PHE A 471 6.00 -40.35 37.02
N VAL A 472 4.90 -40.85 36.47
CA VAL A 472 3.99 -41.78 37.16
C VAL A 472 4.74 -43.03 37.61
N LEU A 473 5.54 -43.64 36.73
CA LEU A 473 6.33 -44.83 37.07
C LEU A 473 7.34 -44.55 38.19
N SER A 474 8.03 -43.40 38.13
CA SER A 474 8.98 -42.99 39.18
C SER A 474 8.30 -42.86 40.55
N PHE A 475 7.14 -42.18 40.62
CA PHE A 475 6.42 -42.02 41.88
C PHE A 475 5.82 -43.34 42.38
N GLN A 476 5.32 -44.20 41.48
CA GLN A 476 4.82 -45.52 41.84
C GLN A 476 5.92 -46.43 42.40
N THR A 477 7.15 -46.32 41.89
CA THR A 477 8.30 -47.06 42.42
C THR A 477 8.63 -46.62 43.84
N VAL A 478 8.59 -45.31 44.11
CA VAL A 478 8.79 -44.76 45.46
C VAL A 478 7.72 -45.27 46.42
N ILE A 479 6.44 -45.18 46.07
CA ILE A 479 5.35 -45.72 46.91
C ILE A 479 5.46 -47.24 47.06
N GLY A 480 5.88 -47.94 46.01
CA GLY A 480 6.20 -49.36 46.01
C GLY A 480 7.19 -49.73 47.12
N ILE A 481 8.30 -49.00 47.19
CA ILE A 481 9.38 -49.23 48.15
C ILE A 481 8.95 -48.87 49.57
N PHE A 482 8.29 -47.72 49.78
CA PHE A 482 8.00 -47.21 51.12
C PHE A 482 6.72 -47.78 51.76
N TYR A 483 5.74 -48.16 50.93
CA TYR A 483 4.40 -48.56 51.38
C TYR A 483 4.08 -50.00 51.00
N TRP A 484 4.04 -50.33 49.70
CA TRP A 484 3.58 -51.64 49.23
C TRP A 484 4.49 -52.79 49.64
N SER A 485 5.81 -52.57 49.73
CA SER A 485 6.79 -53.58 50.19
C SER A 485 6.55 -54.08 51.61
N LYS A 486 5.87 -53.28 52.45
CA LYS A 486 5.57 -53.60 53.85
C LYS A 486 4.31 -54.46 54.00
N ILE A 487 3.55 -54.68 52.93
CA ILE A 487 2.28 -55.41 52.94
C ILE A 487 2.51 -56.84 52.42
N PRO A 488 2.21 -57.90 53.21
CA PRO A 488 2.43 -59.29 52.80
C PRO A 488 1.66 -59.66 51.54
N VAL A 489 2.30 -60.34 50.58
CA VAL A 489 1.71 -60.70 49.27
C VAL A 489 0.40 -61.49 49.39
N ALA A 490 0.24 -62.30 50.45
CA ALA A 490 -0.99 -63.06 50.71
C ALA A 490 -2.25 -62.19 50.98
N SER A 491 -2.07 -60.91 51.31
CA SER A 491 -3.18 -59.97 51.55
C SER A 491 -3.65 -59.24 50.28
N TRP A 492 -3.02 -59.51 49.14
CA TRP A 492 -3.31 -58.82 47.88
C TRP A 492 -4.50 -59.49 47.15
N PRO A 493 -5.52 -58.72 46.73
CA PRO A 493 -6.60 -59.23 45.90
C PRO A 493 -6.13 -59.84 44.57
N SER A 494 -6.81 -60.89 44.07
CA SER A 494 -6.42 -61.58 42.82
C SER A 494 -6.53 -60.70 41.57
N ASN A 495 -7.28 -59.60 41.63
CA ASN A 495 -7.47 -58.63 40.54
C ASN A 495 -6.39 -57.54 40.49
N VAL A 496 -5.42 -57.52 41.41
CA VAL A 496 -4.38 -56.47 41.49
C VAL A 496 -3.69 -56.22 40.17
N LYS A 497 -3.29 -57.27 39.43
CA LYS A 497 -2.58 -57.11 38.15
C LYS A 497 -3.38 -56.30 37.13
N SER A 498 -4.70 -56.51 37.09
CA SER A 498 -5.60 -55.76 36.20
C SER A 498 -5.75 -54.31 36.67
N THR A 499 -5.95 -54.10 37.97
CA THR A 499 -6.13 -52.77 38.55
C THR A 499 -4.87 -51.89 38.40
N THR A 500 -3.67 -52.45 38.50
CA THR A 500 -2.40 -51.71 38.33
C THR A 500 -2.24 -51.14 36.91
N ILE A 501 -2.71 -51.85 35.88
CA ILE A 501 -2.66 -51.36 34.49
C ILE A 501 -3.53 -50.12 34.33
N PHE A 502 -4.73 -50.08 34.93
CA PHE A 502 -5.59 -48.90 34.88
C PHE A 502 -4.95 -47.67 35.54
N TYR A 503 -4.28 -47.85 36.68
CA TYR A 503 -3.55 -46.75 37.35
C TYR A 503 -2.37 -46.21 36.53
N LEU A 504 -1.82 -47.02 35.63
CA LEU A 504 -0.76 -46.62 34.72
C LEU A 504 -1.25 -46.04 33.39
N ILE A 505 -2.54 -46.12 33.03
CA ILE A 505 -3.07 -45.61 31.74
C ILE A 505 -3.94 -44.37 31.91
N LEU A 506 -4.72 -44.29 33.00
CA LEU A 506 -5.63 -43.17 33.24
C LEU A 506 -4.94 -41.80 33.28
N PRO A 507 -3.78 -41.62 33.95
CA PRO A 507 -3.10 -40.33 33.98
C PRO A 507 -2.72 -39.79 32.59
N GLN A 508 -2.42 -40.67 31.65
CA GLN A 508 -2.06 -40.34 30.27
C GLN A 508 -3.27 -39.82 29.50
N ILE A 509 -4.43 -40.48 29.66
CA ILE A 509 -5.69 -40.04 29.04
C ILE A 509 -6.06 -38.65 29.56
N VAL A 510 -5.98 -38.44 30.87
CA VAL A 510 -6.28 -37.14 31.51
C VAL A 510 -5.30 -36.07 31.01
N SER A 511 -4.01 -36.38 30.93
CA SER A 511 -2.98 -35.45 30.43
C SER A 511 -3.24 -35.05 28.97
N CYS A 512 -3.62 -36.01 28.12
CA CYS A 512 -3.95 -35.73 26.72
C CYS A 512 -5.22 -34.88 26.59
N ALA A 513 -6.26 -35.18 27.38
CA ALA A 513 -7.49 -34.40 27.40
C ALA A 513 -7.21 -32.94 27.81
N TYR A 514 -6.41 -32.74 28.86
CA TYR A 514 -6.01 -31.40 29.29
C TYR A 514 -5.23 -30.64 28.21
N LEU A 515 -4.25 -31.29 27.57
CA LEU A 515 -3.48 -30.69 26.49
C LEU A 515 -4.38 -30.26 25.32
N TYR A 516 -5.36 -31.07 24.95
CA TYR A 516 -6.33 -30.74 23.90
C TYR A 516 -7.13 -29.47 24.25
N TYR A 517 -7.68 -29.38 25.47
CA TYR A 517 -8.41 -28.19 25.90
C TYR A 517 -7.52 -26.95 25.93
N TRP A 518 -6.29 -27.06 26.44
CA TRP A 518 -5.33 -25.96 26.48
C TRP A 518 -4.98 -25.45 25.08
N GLN A 519 -4.70 -26.35 24.13
CA GLN A 519 -4.41 -25.98 22.74
C GLN A 519 -5.60 -25.30 22.06
N ARG A 520 -6.82 -25.82 22.29
CA ARG A 520 -8.06 -25.25 21.72
C ARG A 520 -8.32 -23.84 22.22
N THR A 521 -8.19 -23.59 23.53
CA THR A 521 -8.34 -22.25 24.11
C THR A 521 -7.34 -21.28 23.51
N ARG A 522 -6.06 -21.67 23.41
CA ARG A 522 -5.00 -20.83 22.83
C ARG A 522 -5.27 -20.45 21.37
N GLN A 523 -5.81 -21.38 20.57
CA GLN A 523 -6.18 -21.11 19.19
C GLN A 523 -7.35 -20.12 19.08
N ILE A 524 -8.37 -20.26 19.94
CA ILE A 524 -9.52 -19.35 19.97
C ILE A 524 -9.08 -17.95 20.36
N THR A 525 -8.27 -17.80 21.41
CA THR A 525 -7.76 -16.49 21.85
C THR A 525 -6.95 -15.81 20.75
N ARG A 526 -6.10 -16.55 20.03
CA ARG A 526 -5.34 -16.00 18.88
C ARG A 526 -6.26 -15.48 17.78
N LYS A 527 -7.27 -16.27 17.38
CA LYS A 527 -8.24 -15.84 16.36
C LYS A 527 -9.00 -14.59 16.78
N ILE A 528 -9.41 -14.50 18.05
CA ILE A 528 -10.10 -13.32 18.58
C ILE A 528 -9.17 -12.09 18.49
N SER A 529 -7.90 -12.21 18.93
CA SER A 529 -6.95 -11.10 18.86
C SER A 529 -6.65 -10.65 17.42
N GLU A 530 -6.57 -11.60 16.47
CA GLU A 530 -6.40 -11.27 15.05
C GLU A 530 -7.61 -10.52 14.49
N GLN A 531 -8.83 -10.94 14.88
CA GLN A 531 -10.07 -10.27 14.48
C GLN A 531 -10.18 -8.86 15.07
N GLU A 532 -9.86 -8.67 16.34
CA GLU A 532 -9.81 -7.36 16.99
C GLU A 532 -8.80 -6.43 16.29
N TYR A 533 -7.62 -6.94 15.96
CA TYR A 533 -6.61 -6.19 15.21
C TYR A 533 -7.10 -5.79 13.82
N GLN A 534 -7.74 -6.71 13.10
CA GLN A 534 -8.32 -6.42 11.78
C GLN A 534 -9.42 -5.36 11.86
N LEU A 535 -10.30 -5.45 12.86
CA LEU A 535 -11.37 -4.48 13.09
C LEU A 535 -10.80 -3.09 13.37
N LEU A 536 -9.82 -3.00 14.27
CA LEU A 536 -9.14 -1.74 14.59
C LEU A 536 -8.47 -1.14 13.34
N ASN A 537 -7.84 -1.97 12.51
CA ASN A 537 -7.20 -1.49 11.27
C ASN A 537 -8.25 -1.01 10.25
N LEU A 538 -9.39 -1.69 10.13
CA LEU A 538 -10.49 -1.24 9.29
C LEU A 538 -11.08 0.09 9.78
N GLU A 539 -11.28 0.26 11.09
CA GLU A 539 -11.72 1.54 11.67
C GLU A 539 -10.73 2.67 11.39
N LYS A 540 -9.42 2.40 11.51
CA LYS A 540 -8.37 3.35 11.18
C LYS A 540 -8.37 3.72 9.70
N LEU A 541 -8.51 2.74 8.80
CA LEU A 541 -8.60 2.97 7.36
C LEU A 541 -9.85 3.77 7.00
N LYS A 542 -11.01 3.45 7.61
CA LYS A 542 -12.26 4.20 7.45
C LYS A 542 -12.08 5.65 7.90
N THR A 543 -11.53 5.87 9.08
CA THR A 543 -11.28 7.21 9.63
C THR A 543 -10.34 8.00 8.72
N LYS A 544 -9.26 7.36 8.24
CA LYS A 544 -8.32 7.97 7.30
C LYS A 544 -8.97 8.30 5.95
N ALA A 545 -9.82 7.43 5.43
CA ALA A 545 -10.57 7.68 4.20
C ALA A 545 -11.56 8.84 4.37
N GLN A 546 -12.25 8.92 5.51
CA GLN A 546 -13.14 10.03 5.84
C GLN A 546 -12.38 11.35 5.97
N LEU A 547 -11.21 11.33 6.62
CA LEU A 547 -10.35 12.50 6.74
C LEU A 547 -9.80 12.95 5.38
N ASN A 548 -9.32 12.02 4.54
CA ASN A 548 -8.88 12.32 3.19
C ASN A 548 -10.02 12.86 2.31
N ALA A 549 -11.24 12.33 2.46
CA ALA A 549 -12.42 12.83 1.75
C ALA A 549 -12.80 14.25 2.22
N LEU A 550 -12.64 14.54 3.51
CA LEU A 550 -12.83 15.89 4.05
C LEU A 550 -11.75 16.87 3.55
N GLU A 551 -10.47 16.45 3.54
CA GLU A 551 -9.37 17.21 2.94
C GLU A 551 -9.61 17.49 1.45
N ALA A 552 -10.10 16.50 0.70
CA ALA A 552 -10.39 16.65 -0.73
C ALA A 552 -11.58 17.59 -1.02
N ARG A 553 -12.51 17.76 -0.07
CA ARG A 553 -13.64 18.71 -0.18
C ARG A 553 -13.20 20.17 -0.01
N ILE A 554 -12.01 20.42 0.53
CA ILE A 554 -11.45 21.76 0.70
C ILE A 554 -10.42 21.99 -0.41
N ASN A 555 -10.61 22.99 -1.26
CA ASN A 555 -9.59 23.40 -2.22
C ASN A 555 -8.45 24.12 -1.48
N PRO A 556 -7.28 23.49 -1.24
CA PRO A 556 -6.26 24.06 -0.36
C PRO A 556 -5.68 25.33 -0.98
N HIS A 557 -5.54 25.38 -2.30
CA HIS A 557 -5.05 26.54 -3.02
C HIS A 557 -5.97 27.77 -2.85
N PHE A 558 -7.29 27.57 -2.96
CA PHE A 558 -8.26 28.64 -2.70
C PHE A 558 -8.18 29.15 -1.26
N LEU A 559 -8.08 28.24 -0.29
CA LEU A 559 -7.94 28.58 1.12
C LEU A 559 -6.68 29.41 1.39
N TYR A 560 -5.53 28.96 0.89
CA TYR A 560 -4.27 29.69 1.06
C TYR A 560 -4.32 31.07 0.41
N ASN A 561 -4.87 31.19 -0.80
CA ASN A 561 -4.99 32.48 -1.48
C ASN A 561 -5.92 33.44 -0.73
N SER A 562 -7.02 32.93 -0.17
CA SER A 562 -7.95 33.72 0.61
C SER A 562 -7.31 34.24 1.90
N LEU A 563 -6.58 33.37 2.62
CA LEU A 563 -5.86 33.76 3.85
C LEU A 563 -4.74 34.77 3.58
N ASN A 564 -4.01 34.61 2.48
CA ASN A 564 -2.97 35.58 2.08
C ASN A 564 -3.58 36.95 1.73
N SER A 565 -4.73 36.96 1.07
CA SER A 565 -5.45 38.20 0.73
C SER A 565 -5.94 38.90 2.00
N ILE A 566 -6.51 38.15 2.95
CA ILE A 566 -6.87 38.67 4.28
C ILE A 566 -5.64 39.26 4.97
N ALA A 567 -4.53 38.52 5.03
CA ALA A 567 -3.30 39.00 5.66
C ALA A 567 -2.74 40.29 5.03
N GLY A 568 -2.90 40.45 3.71
CA GLY A 568 -2.57 41.69 3.00
C GLY A 568 -3.54 42.84 3.27
N LEU A 569 -4.84 42.55 3.41
CA LEU A 569 -5.89 43.55 3.63
C LEU A 569 -5.95 44.04 5.08
N VAL A 570 -5.58 43.22 6.07
CA VAL A 570 -5.71 43.56 7.51
C VAL A 570 -5.08 44.91 7.90
N HIS A 571 -4.02 45.35 7.20
CA HIS A 571 -3.39 46.65 7.44
C HIS A 571 -3.76 47.75 6.42
N LEU A 572 -4.29 47.37 5.25
CA LEU A 572 -4.58 48.28 4.15
C LEU A 572 -6.06 48.69 4.12
N ASP A 573 -6.96 47.74 4.35
CA ASP A 573 -8.42 47.90 4.30
C ASP A 573 -9.05 46.87 5.27
N PRO A 574 -9.10 47.19 6.58
CA PRO A 574 -9.58 46.28 7.62
C PRO A 574 -11.02 45.83 7.41
N ASP A 575 -11.88 46.72 6.91
CA ASP A 575 -13.30 46.44 6.66
C ASP A 575 -13.45 45.37 5.57
N LYS A 576 -12.68 45.47 4.47
CA LYS A 576 -12.64 44.40 3.45
C LYS A 576 -12.04 43.09 3.98
N ALA A 577 -11.05 43.16 4.87
CA ALA A 577 -10.47 41.96 5.48
C ALA A 577 -11.50 41.23 6.37
N GLU A 578 -12.30 41.99 7.13
CA GLU A 578 -13.40 41.47 7.94
C GLU A 578 -14.48 40.85 7.04
N GLU A 579 -14.90 41.56 5.99
CA GLU A 579 -15.88 41.06 5.02
C GLU A 579 -15.41 39.75 4.38
N MET A 580 -14.15 39.70 3.90
CA MET A 580 -13.55 38.50 3.32
C MET A 580 -13.53 37.33 4.31
N THR A 581 -13.25 37.60 5.59
CA THR A 581 -13.25 36.60 6.66
C THR A 581 -14.66 36.03 6.89
N ILE A 582 -15.68 36.89 6.89
CA ILE A 582 -17.09 36.48 7.03
C ILE A 582 -17.53 35.64 5.83
N GLN A 583 -17.21 36.04 4.61
CA GLN A 583 -17.56 35.28 3.41
C GLN A 583 -16.86 33.91 3.39
N LEU A 584 -15.59 33.86 3.80
CA LEU A 584 -14.83 32.61 3.91
C LEU A 584 -15.45 31.67 4.95
N SER A 585 -15.83 32.21 6.12
CA SER A 585 -16.54 31.47 7.18
C SER A 585 -17.88 30.90 6.69
N LYS A 586 -18.68 31.71 5.97
CA LYS A 586 -19.94 31.26 5.35
C LYS A 586 -19.68 30.10 4.40
N LEU A 587 -18.76 30.25 3.45
CA LEU A 587 -18.42 29.23 2.45
C LEU A 587 -17.95 27.92 3.10
N PHE A 588 -17.11 27.99 4.14
CA PHE A 588 -16.71 26.79 4.89
C PHE A 588 -17.88 26.13 5.60
N ARG A 589 -18.74 26.90 6.26
CA ARG A 589 -19.91 26.36 6.94
C ARG A 589 -20.83 25.57 5.97
N TYR A 590 -21.00 26.04 4.73
CA TYR A 590 -21.74 25.30 3.70
C TYR A 590 -20.99 24.07 3.16
N THR A 591 -19.66 24.11 3.12
CA THR A 591 -18.80 23.01 2.63
C THR A 591 -18.66 21.89 3.67
N THR A 592 -18.52 22.24 4.95
CA THR A 592 -18.27 21.33 6.07
C THR A 592 -19.53 21.03 6.90
N GLY A 593 -20.65 21.71 6.64
CA GLY A 593 -21.90 21.53 7.35
C GLY A 593 -22.39 20.07 7.29
N ARG A 594 -22.69 19.51 8.47
CA ARG A 594 -23.37 18.21 8.63
C ARG A 594 -24.86 18.38 8.32
N THR A 595 -25.18 18.50 7.06
CA THR A 595 -26.55 18.29 6.58
C THR A 595 -26.53 16.98 5.79
N GLU A 596 -27.27 15.98 6.29
CA GLU A 596 -27.50 14.70 5.61
C GLU A 596 -28.39 14.87 4.36
N ALA A 597 -28.86 16.09 4.09
CA ALA A 597 -29.65 16.42 2.92
C ALA A 597 -28.81 16.38 1.63
N TYR A 598 -29.26 15.58 0.66
CA TYR A 598 -28.65 15.43 -0.66
C TYR A 598 -29.00 16.56 -1.65
N SER A 599 -29.93 17.45 -1.27
CA SER A 599 -30.39 18.59 -2.07
C SER A 599 -30.33 19.92 -1.33
N HIS A 600 -30.19 21.00 -2.11
CA HIS A 600 -30.28 22.39 -1.68
C HIS A 600 -31.31 23.12 -2.55
N SER A 601 -31.94 24.17 -2.03
CA SER A 601 -32.69 25.09 -2.89
C SER A 601 -31.73 25.85 -3.81
N ILE A 602 -32.23 26.34 -4.94
CA ILE A 602 -31.44 27.20 -5.83
C ILE A 602 -30.91 28.42 -5.06
N SER A 603 -31.70 28.97 -4.12
CA SER A 603 -31.25 30.04 -3.22
C SER A 603 -30.02 29.66 -2.39
N GLU A 604 -30.02 28.47 -1.77
CA GLU A 604 -28.89 27.97 -0.98
C GLU A 604 -27.62 27.76 -1.81
N GLU A 605 -27.74 27.20 -3.03
CA GLU A 605 -26.59 27.06 -3.94
C GLU A 605 -26.08 28.42 -4.45
N LEU A 606 -26.97 29.37 -4.72
CA LEU A 606 -26.58 30.73 -5.11
C LEU A 606 -25.88 31.49 -3.99
N ASP A 607 -26.26 31.28 -2.73
CA ASP A 607 -25.57 31.91 -1.59
C ASP A 607 -24.12 31.43 -1.47
N VAL A 608 -23.88 30.13 -1.71
CA VAL A 608 -22.53 29.55 -1.77
C VAL A 608 -21.73 30.18 -2.92
N VAL A 609 -22.33 30.24 -4.11
CA VAL A 609 -21.70 30.82 -5.30
C VAL A 609 -21.38 32.31 -5.13
N LYS A 610 -22.31 33.10 -4.58
CA LYS A 610 -22.10 34.53 -4.30
C LYS A 610 -20.99 34.74 -3.28
N SER A 611 -20.96 33.92 -2.22
CA SER A 611 -19.89 33.98 -1.22
C SER A 611 -18.53 33.68 -1.87
N TYR A 612 -18.46 32.66 -2.74
CA TYR A 612 -17.24 32.32 -3.48
C TYR A 612 -16.80 33.45 -4.43
N LEU A 613 -17.70 34.00 -5.24
CA LEU A 613 -17.42 35.09 -6.17
C LEU A 613 -17.02 36.39 -5.47
N ALA A 614 -17.61 36.70 -4.30
CA ALA A 614 -17.20 37.84 -3.50
C ALA A 614 -15.75 37.73 -3.00
N ILE A 615 -15.33 36.54 -2.57
CA ILE A 615 -13.95 36.27 -2.15
C ILE A 615 -12.98 36.44 -3.33
N GLU A 616 -13.29 35.87 -4.50
CA GLU A 616 -12.46 36.03 -5.70
C GLU A 616 -12.47 37.49 -6.21
N GLN A 617 -13.59 38.21 -6.10
CA GLN A 617 -13.66 39.62 -6.48
C GLN A 617 -12.77 40.49 -5.60
N MET A 618 -12.75 40.26 -4.29
CA MET A 618 -11.80 40.94 -3.39
C MET A 618 -10.34 40.66 -3.76
N ARG A 619 -10.04 39.46 -4.27
CA ARG A 619 -8.68 39.06 -4.70
C ARG A 619 -8.28 39.63 -6.06
N PHE A 620 -9.18 39.64 -7.03
CA PHE A 620 -8.94 40.17 -8.39
C PHE A 620 -9.22 41.67 -8.50
N GLY A 621 -9.79 42.29 -7.46
CA GLY A 621 -10.20 43.69 -7.44
C GLY A 621 -11.20 44.00 -8.54
N ASN A 622 -11.07 45.18 -9.14
CA ASN A 622 -11.95 45.65 -10.23
C ASN A 622 -11.84 44.85 -11.54
N ARG A 623 -10.95 43.84 -11.58
CA ARG A 623 -10.79 42.98 -12.76
C ARG A 623 -11.87 41.91 -12.86
N LEU A 624 -12.53 41.52 -11.76
CA LEU A 624 -13.61 40.54 -11.80
C LEU A 624 -14.96 41.23 -11.60
N GLN A 625 -15.84 41.08 -12.58
CA GLN A 625 -17.24 41.47 -12.50
C GLN A 625 -18.11 40.22 -12.63
N PHE A 626 -19.18 40.16 -11.84
CA PHE A 626 -20.14 39.08 -11.96
C PHE A 626 -21.57 39.58 -11.85
N LYS A 627 -22.47 38.88 -12.55
CA LYS A 627 -23.91 39.17 -12.58
C LYS A 627 -24.69 37.87 -12.37
N VAL A 628 -25.71 37.91 -11.52
CA VAL A 628 -26.59 36.76 -11.25
C VAL A 628 -28.03 37.16 -11.52
N GLU A 629 -28.63 36.52 -12.52
CA GLU A 629 -30.03 36.70 -12.90
C GLU A 629 -30.78 35.38 -12.67
N VAL A 630 -31.83 35.42 -11.85
CA VAL A 630 -32.64 34.25 -11.54
C VAL A 630 -34.11 34.64 -11.49
N GLN A 631 -34.96 33.84 -12.12
CA GLN A 631 -36.39 34.02 -12.03
C GLN A 631 -36.86 33.77 -10.58
N PRO A 632 -37.55 34.72 -9.90
CA PRO A 632 -37.88 34.60 -8.47
C PRO A 632 -38.66 33.32 -8.09
N SER A 633 -39.51 32.82 -9.00
CA SER A 633 -40.29 31.59 -8.79
C SER A 633 -39.45 30.31 -8.69
N LEU A 634 -38.15 30.37 -9.00
CA LEU A 634 -37.25 29.20 -9.00
C LEU A 634 -36.41 29.08 -7.72
N LEU A 635 -36.37 30.11 -6.86
CA LEU A 635 -35.44 30.16 -5.73
C LEU A 635 -35.59 28.98 -4.76
N ASP A 636 -36.80 28.49 -4.55
CA ASP A 636 -37.10 27.40 -3.62
C ASP A 636 -37.03 26.00 -4.26
N VAL A 637 -36.78 25.91 -5.57
CA VAL A 637 -36.66 24.63 -6.27
C VAL A 637 -35.43 23.89 -5.76
N LYS A 638 -35.59 22.60 -5.45
CA LYS A 638 -34.51 21.75 -4.94
C LYS A 638 -33.66 21.19 -6.09
N ILE A 639 -32.35 21.31 -5.96
CA ILE A 639 -31.32 20.82 -6.89
C ILE A 639 -30.23 20.05 -6.12
N PRO A 640 -29.42 19.19 -6.79
CA PRO A 640 -28.34 18.48 -6.13
C PRO A 640 -27.32 19.45 -5.57
N ARG A 641 -26.82 19.15 -4.38
CA ARG A 641 -25.79 19.95 -3.72
C ARG A 641 -24.53 20.10 -4.59
N PHE A 642 -23.92 21.27 -4.54
CA PHE A 642 -22.69 21.62 -5.27
C PHE A 642 -22.83 21.36 -6.77
N LEU A 643 -23.88 21.89 -7.37
CA LEU A 643 -24.08 21.85 -8.82
C LEU A 643 -23.46 23.07 -9.49
N LEU A 644 -23.68 24.26 -8.92
CA LEU A 644 -23.26 25.53 -9.53
C LEU A 644 -21.83 25.91 -9.18
N GLN A 645 -21.42 25.72 -7.92
CA GLN A 645 -20.09 26.11 -7.45
C GLN A 645 -18.94 25.58 -8.33
N PRO A 646 -18.87 24.28 -8.71
CA PRO A 646 -17.74 23.77 -9.50
C PRO A 646 -17.67 24.37 -10.91
N LEU A 647 -18.82 24.80 -11.48
CA LEU A 647 -18.86 25.46 -12.78
C LEU A 647 -18.31 26.88 -12.70
N VAL A 648 -18.66 27.60 -11.64
CA VAL A 648 -18.15 28.95 -11.37
C VAL A 648 -16.65 28.92 -11.04
N GLU A 649 -16.21 27.92 -10.27
CA GLU A 649 -14.77 27.68 -10.05
C GLU A 649 -14.03 27.41 -11.37
N ASN A 650 -14.63 26.64 -12.28
CA ASN A 650 -14.06 26.36 -13.59
C ASN A 650 -13.94 27.64 -14.45
N ALA A 651 -14.98 28.49 -14.44
CA ALA A 651 -14.98 29.79 -15.12
C ALA A 651 -13.86 30.71 -14.61
N ILE A 652 -13.65 30.79 -13.28
CA ILE A 652 -12.54 31.57 -12.69
C ILE A 652 -11.17 30.96 -13.03
N LYS A 653 -10.99 29.66 -12.77
CA LYS A 653 -9.69 28.98 -12.88
C LYS A 653 -9.20 28.85 -14.32
N HIS A 654 -10.10 28.55 -15.26
CA HIS A 654 -9.72 28.25 -16.64
C HIS A 654 -10.15 29.34 -17.63
N GLY A 655 -11.09 30.21 -17.26
CA GLY A 655 -11.44 31.39 -18.03
C GLY A 655 -10.68 32.63 -17.55
N ILE A 656 -11.14 33.19 -16.43
CA ILE A 656 -10.71 34.52 -15.97
C ILE A 656 -9.21 34.59 -15.63
N SER A 657 -8.63 33.53 -15.06
CA SER A 657 -7.20 33.51 -14.70
C SER A 657 -6.25 33.65 -15.89
N GLN A 658 -6.72 33.34 -17.10
CA GLN A 658 -5.94 33.40 -18.35
C GLN A 658 -6.05 34.76 -19.05
N LEU A 659 -6.97 35.62 -18.59
CA LEU A 659 -7.15 36.96 -19.14
C LEU A 659 -6.21 37.95 -18.44
N LEU A 660 -5.61 38.85 -19.23
CA LEU A 660 -4.85 40.00 -18.72
C LEU A 660 -5.78 41.17 -18.36
N ASP A 661 -6.95 41.25 -18.98
CA ASP A 661 -7.94 42.32 -18.83
C ASP A 661 -9.08 41.94 -17.85
N HIS A 662 -10.25 42.58 -17.99
CA HIS A 662 -11.45 42.36 -17.16
C HIS A 662 -12.11 41.01 -17.45
N GLY A 663 -12.37 40.24 -16.40
CA GLY A 663 -13.15 39.02 -16.40
C GLY A 663 -14.60 39.25 -16.03
N ILE A 664 -15.52 38.69 -16.81
CA ILE A 664 -16.96 38.78 -16.62
C ILE A 664 -17.51 37.37 -16.44
N ILE A 665 -18.30 37.16 -15.38
CA ILE A 665 -19.05 35.93 -15.15
C ILE A 665 -20.54 36.26 -15.04
N GLU A 666 -21.35 35.64 -15.89
CA GLU A 666 -22.81 35.81 -15.84
C GLU A 666 -23.48 34.47 -15.55
N ILE A 667 -24.36 34.47 -14.55
CA ILE A 667 -25.12 33.29 -14.14
C ILE A 667 -26.59 33.60 -14.42
N CYS A 668 -27.20 32.88 -15.36
CA CYS A 668 -28.62 32.99 -15.69
C CYS A 668 -29.32 31.68 -15.31
N ILE A 669 -30.43 31.79 -14.56
CA ILE A 669 -31.29 30.67 -14.22
C ILE A 669 -32.73 31.01 -14.60
N GLU A 670 -33.23 30.31 -15.61
CA GLU A 670 -34.54 30.58 -16.19
C GLU A 670 -35.37 29.32 -16.40
N ARG A 671 -36.68 29.52 -16.43
CA ARG A 671 -37.65 28.46 -16.68
C ARG A 671 -38.07 28.46 -18.14
N THR A 672 -38.01 27.30 -18.78
CA THR A 672 -38.65 27.05 -20.08
C THR A 672 -39.89 26.18 -19.92
N SER A 673 -40.56 25.83 -21.03
CA SER A 673 -41.80 25.06 -21.02
C SER A 673 -41.67 23.70 -20.31
N SER A 674 -40.52 23.03 -20.43
CA SER A 674 -40.28 21.68 -19.90
C SER A 674 -39.07 21.54 -18.96
N HIS A 675 -38.15 22.52 -18.92
CA HIS A 675 -36.90 22.42 -18.17
C HIS A 675 -36.56 23.71 -17.43
N ILE A 676 -35.66 23.60 -16.45
CA ILE A 676 -34.96 24.72 -15.83
C ILE A 676 -33.56 24.75 -16.44
N LEU A 677 -33.18 25.87 -17.06
CA LEU A 677 -31.85 26.08 -17.61
C LEU A 677 -30.99 26.87 -16.65
N PHE A 678 -29.77 26.37 -16.46
CA PHE A 678 -28.70 27.03 -15.71
C PHE A 678 -27.58 27.31 -16.68
N THR A 679 -27.30 28.58 -16.91
CA THR A 679 -26.29 29.02 -17.86
C THR A 679 -25.21 29.80 -17.12
N ILE A 680 -23.97 29.34 -17.21
CA ILE A 680 -22.80 30.03 -16.66
C ILE A 680 -21.96 30.49 -17.85
N HIS A 681 -21.92 31.79 -18.06
CA HIS A 681 -21.11 32.45 -19.08
C HIS A 681 -19.81 33.00 -18.49
N ASP A 682 -18.73 32.88 -19.27
CA ASP A 682 -17.47 33.57 -19.02
C ASP A 682 -16.89 34.15 -20.31
N ASN A 683 -16.19 35.29 -20.20
CA ASN A 683 -15.49 35.92 -21.33
C ASN A 683 -14.04 35.40 -21.51
N GLY A 684 -13.69 34.27 -20.89
CA GLY A 684 -12.40 33.63 -21.05
C GLY A 684 -12.24 32.93 -22.40
N PRO A 685 -11.04 32.39 -22.70
CA PRO A 685 -10.79 31.68 -23.94
C PRO A 685 -11.72 30.47 -24.11
N ALA A 686 -12.07 30.18 -25.36
CA ALA A 686 -12.94 29.08 -25.75
C ALA A 686 -12.47 27.73 -25.20
N PHE A 687 -13.41 26.83 -24.89
CA PHE A 687 -13.08 25.47 -24.48
C PHE A 687 -12.38 24.73 -25.64
N LYS A 688 -11.17 24.21 -25.42
CA LYS A 688 -10.48 23.31 -26.35
C LYS A 688 -11.26 21.99 -26.47
N GLU A 689 -11.24 21.35 -27.65
CA GLU A 689 -12.04 20.13 -27.95
C GLU A 689 -11.81 18.97 -26.95
N GLU A 690 -10.62 18.88 -26.34
CA GLU A 690 -10.25 17.84 -25.35
C GLU A 690 -10.85 18.06 -23.94
N ILE A 691 -11.41 19.25 -23.64
CA ILE A 691 -11.88 19.65 -22.30
C ILE A 691 -13.18 18.97 -21.87
N ALA A 692 -13.87 18.27 -22.79
CA ALA A 692 -15.02 17.43 -22.47
C ALA A 692 -14.75 16.31 -21.42
N SER A 693 -13.46 16.08 -21.10
CA SER A 693 -12.95 15.06 -20.16
C SER A 693 -12.47 15.57 -18.79
N GLY A 694 -12.51 16.88 -18.52
CA GLY A 694 -12.05 17.45 -17.25
C GLY A 694 -12.80 16.90 -16.03
N TYR A 695 -12.08 16.56 -14.95
CA TYR A 695 -12.60 15.87 -13.76
C TYR A 695 -13.84 16.56 -13.14
N GLY A 696 -13.90 17.90 -13.15
CA GLY A 696 -15.02 18.68 -12.61
C GLY A 696 -16.32 18.55 -13.42
N LEU A 697 -16.26 18.73 -14.75
CA LEU A 697 -17.43 18.62 -15.63
C LEU A 697 -17.90 17.16 -15.76
N ARG A 698 -16.97 16.20 -15.73
CA ARG A 698 -17.28 14.77 -15.69
C ARG A 698 -18.03 14.38 -14.41
N SER A 699 -17.59 14.87 -13.25
CA SER A 699 -18.25 14.59 -11.98
C SER A 699 -19.68 15.17 -11.93
N ILE A 700 -19.89 16.36 -12.51
CA ILE A 700 -21.25 16.92 -12.65
C ILE A 700 -22.10 16.05 -13.58
N ARG A 701 -21.57 15.62 -14.74
CA ARG A 701 -22.29 14.73 -15.67
C ARG A 701 -22.68 13.41 -15.00
N GLU A 702 -21.76 12.77 -14.29
CA GLU A 702 -22.03 11.53 -13.53
C GLU A 702 -23.08 11.77 -12.42
N LYS A 703 -23.01 12.89 -11.70
CA LYS A 703 -24.01 13.27 -10.69
C LYS A 703 -25.39 13.49 -11.31
N LEU A 704 -25.47 14.20 -12.44
CA LEU A 704 -26.73 14.43 -13.16
C LEU A 704 -27.32 13.13 -13.68
N GLN A 705 -26.51 12.23 -14.22
CA GLN A 705 -26.95 10.90 -14.66
C GLN A 705 -27.51 10.07 -13.50
N LEU A 706 -26.88 10.14 -12.31
CA LEU A 706 -27.34 9.40 -11.13
C LEU A 706 -28.69 9.91 -10.62
N VAL A 707 -28.91 11.23 -10.61
CA VAL A 707 -30.12 11.85 -10.04
C VAL A 707 -31.28 11.89 -11.03
N TYR A 708 -31.01 12.24 -12.28
CA TYR A 708 -32.05 12.51 -13.29
C TYR A 708 -32.06 11.52 -14.46
N GLY A 709 -31.09 10.59 -14.53
CA GLY A 709 -30.90 9.72 -15.69
C GLY A 709 -30.68 10.55 -16.96
N ASP A 710 -31.31 10.12 -18.06
CA ASP A 710 -31.19 10.79 -19.36
C ASP A 710 -32.05 12.07 -19.49
N LYS A 711 -32.74 12.48 -18.42
CA LYS A 711 -33.61 13.68 -18.40
C LYS A 711 -32.88 14.99 -18.11
N ALA A 712 -31.62 14.92 -17.67
CA ALA A 712 -30.78 16.10 -17.47
C ALA A 712 -29.61 16.08 -18.44
N THR A 713 -29.24 17.26 -18.95
CA THR A 713 -28.13 17.39 -19.90
C THR A 713 -27.15 18.47 -19.46
N LEU A 714 -25.86 18.23 -19.70
CA LEU A 714 -24.81 19.24 -19.56
C LEU A 714 -24.15 19.45 -20.92
N GLN A 715 -24.25 20.67 -21.42
CA GLN A 715 -23.73 21.11 -22.71
C GLN A 715 -22.69 22.22 -22.53
N ILE A 716 -21.74 22.25 -23.45
CA ILE A 716 -20.68 23.27 -23.50
C ILE A 716 -20.84 24.00 -24.83
N GLN A 717 -20.82 25.32 -24.79
CA GLN A 717 -21.01 26.17 -25.96
C GLN A 717 -19.84 27.15 -26.10
N ASN A 718 -19.29 27.22 -27.32
CA ASN A 718 -18.18 28.12 -27.71
C ASN A 718 -18.63 29.15 -28.77
N SER A 719 -19.86 29.67 -28.68
CA SER A 719 -20.35 30.72 -29.60
C SER A 719 -19.80 32.11 -29.19
N ASP A 720 -20.53 33.21 -29.51
CA ASP A 720 -20.12 34.60 -29.21
C ASP A 720 -19.61 34.81 -27.76
N HIS A 721 -20.20 34.11 -26.79
CA HIS A 721 -19.68 33.97 -25.44
C HIS A 721 -19.61 32.50 -25.06
N LYS A 722 -18.54 32.12 -24.36
CA LYS A 722 -18.35 30.77 -23.84
C LYS A 722 -19.33 30.49 -22.70
N ALA A 723 -19.96 29.32 -22.72
CA ALA A 723 -20.99 28.95 -21.76
C ALA A 723 -20.95 27.47 -21.36
N VAL A 724 -21.32 27.18 -20.12
CA VAL A 724 -21.73 25.85 -19.68
C VAL A 724 -23.21 25.89 -19.34
N ILE A 725 -23.99 25.00 -19.96
CA ILE A 725 -25.45 24.96 -19.86
C ILE A 725 -25.88 23.64 -19.24
N ILE A 726 -26.63 23.70 -18.14
CA ILE A 726 -27.32 22.55 -17.55
C ILE A 726 -28.82 22.70 -17.80
N SER A 727 -29.45 21.64 -18.30
CA SER A 727 -30.90 21.52 -18.40
C SER A 727 -31.38 20.48 -17.40
N LEU A 728 -32.27 20.87 -16.48
CA LEU A 728 -32.90 19.99 -15.50
C LEU A 728 -34.41 19.85 -15.77
N PRO A 729 -35.02 18.68 -15.52
CA PRO A 729 -36.46 18.53 -15.66
C PRO A 729 -37.20 19.38 -14.61
N ARG A 730 -38.33 19.95 -15.02
CA ARG A 730 -39.14 20.87 -14.20
C ARG A 730 -39.72 20.26 -12.92
N ASP A 731 -40.19 19.02 -12.98
CA ASP A 731 -40.89 18.34 -11.89
C ASP A 731 -40.08 17.10 -11.47
N HIS A 732 -39.18 17.27 -10.50
CA HIS A 732 -38.45 16.17 -9.87
C HIS A 732 -38.75 16.15 -8.38
N GLU A 733 -39.47 15.13 -7.92
CA GLU A 733 -39.69 14.88 -6.51
C GLU A 733 -38.40 14.31 -5.88
N TRP A 734 -37.86 15.04 -4.93
CA TRP A 734 -36.72 14.56 -4.14
C TRP A 734 -37.19 13.49 -3.16
N THR A 735 -36.83 12.24 -3.45
CA THR A 735 -36.95 11.15 -2.48
C THR A 735 -35.63 11.08 -1.71
N ASP A 736 -35.67 11.24 -0.39
CA ASP A 736 -34.50 11.05 0.47
C ASP A 736 -34.02 9.59 0.34
N TRP A 737 -32.96 9.37 -0.42
CA TRP A 737 -32.32 8.06 -0.54
C TRP A 737 -31.67 7.70 0.80
N LYS A 738 -32.22 6.69 1.48
CA LYS A 738 -31.67 6.10 2.72
C LYS A 738 -30.47 5.20 2.46
#